data_AF-A0A2N6Q5Z1-F1
#
_entry.id   AF-A0A2N6Q5Z1-F1
#
_cell.length_a   1.000
_cell.length_b   1.000
_cell.length_c   1.000
_cell.angle_alpha   90.00
_cell.angle_beta   90.00
_cell.angle_gamma   90.00
#
_symmetry.space_group_name_H-M   'P 1'
#
loop_
_entity.id
_entity.type
_entity.pdbx_description
1 polymer ?
#
loop_
_entity_poly.entity_id
_entity_poly.type
_entity_poly.pdbx_seq_one_letter_code
_entity_poly.pdbx_strand_id
1 'polypeptide(L)'
;MKRFILLLLTFVIASNTMDAKLTDLLPRAKFAKKLNAKGFRLLRDIQIADSSNTLILKEFFTEHGCTIKQNARAKVVVDLIDRIEGTEDYHLAGYENEAYRLTIHPNTIEIKAVSPVGVIRATQTLEMLAEGYGSTPCLEAVDIIDYPAFKLRGFMHDVGRSFISIDELKKQIRLLAHFKVNTFHWHLTENQAWRFEVKAFPQLTASSAMTRFPGQYYTQQQCRDLESYALRYGVKIIPEVDMPGHSEAFVRAMGHSMQTDQGVAELKIILKELVESFPHAPYIHIGGDEQPITYPGFLQTMTNWVRKLGKKAVVWIPNQAGFAQADMVQLWSTAGRLVANIPNIDCRYNYINHFDVFADIVGIYKSNIYYQQKGSPEVAGEICATWNDHKIDGGRNILKYNNFYASVIASASRAWQGGGKQYIEQGGTILPNTGDELEDFSDWETRFLFHKHHCLRDEPIPYVRQTNVRWAIASSLSDNQPIDEQVVTGAGIYLNHTWRKTVPAIYDDKNSNDTVYVWTYVYSPKRQTAGALVELQNYSRSEQDVAPEDGKWDRKGSVIYWNDKELLPPLWTHAGKRVANETPMGNENLTARPPLILQLHKGWNKVVMVLPNTDADGIRLDKWMFTFVITNKQGTKALSGIKYDPHKGGNMDNHLLPVRQ
;
A
#
# COMPACT_ATOMS: atom_id res chain seq x y z
N MET A 1 -8.90 -76.40 -16.55
CA MET A 1 -8.67 -75.00 -16.97
C MET A 1 -9.19 -74.06 -15.88
N LYS A 2 -8.30 -73.47 -15.07
CA LYS A 2 -8.64 -72.46 -14.06
C LYS A 2 -8.62 -71.08 -14.74
N ARG A 3 -9.74 -70.34 -14.70
CA ARG A 3 -9.79 -68.94 -15.12
C ARG A 3 -9.36 -68.05 -13.96
N PHE A 4 -8.23 -67.37 -14.13
CA PHE A 4 -7.78 -66.27 -13.27
C PHE A 4 -8.57 -65.01 -13.63
N ILE A 5 -9.26 -64.41 -12.65
CA ILE A 5 -9.77 -63.04 -12.73
C ILE A 5 -8.70 -62.14 -12.12
N LEU A 6 -8.07 -61.33 -12.97
CA LEU A 6 -7.08 -60.33 -12.58
C LEU A 6 -7.83 -59.03 -12.23
N LEU A 7 -7.97 -58.73 -10.93
CA LEU A 7 -8.44 -57.44 -10.45
C LEU A 7 -7.29 -56.43 -10.52
N LEU A 8 -7.29 -55.58 -11.54
CA LEU A 8 -6.42 -54.39 -11.60
C LEU A 8 -6.97 -53.34 -10.62
N LEU A 9 -6.34 -53.24 -9.45
CA LEU A 9 -6.44 -52.08 -8.57
C LEU A 9 -5.60 -50.94 -9.17
N THR A 10 -6.20 -50.11 -10.02
CA THR A 10 -5.65 -48.80 -10.34
C THR A 10 -5.79 -47.89 -9.12
N PHE A 11 -4.73 -47.80 -8.32
CA PHE A 11 -4.58 -46.71 -7.36
C PHE A 11 -4.42 -45.41 -8.16
N VAL A 12 -5.53 -44.72 -8.41
CA VAL A 12 -5.48 -43.29 -8.74
C VAL A 12 -4.98 -42.59 -7.47
N ILE A 13 -3.68 -42.31 -7.43
CA ILE A 13 -3.15 -41.35 -6.47
C ILE A 13 -3.73 -40.01 -6.91
N ALA A 14 -4.89 -39.65 -6.35
CA ALA A 14 -5.37 -38.28 -6.41
C ALA A 14 -4.31 -37.42 -5.72
N SER A 15 -3.44 -36.80 -6.51
CA SER A 15 -2.58 -35.73 -6.04
C SER A 15 -3.53 -34.63 -5.58
N ASN A 16 -3.68 -34.45 -4.27
CA ASN A 16 -4.32 -33.26 -3.73
C ASN A 16 -3.40 -32.10 -4.14
N THR A 17 -3.72 -31.42 -5.23
CA THR A 17 -2.96 -30.27 -5.69
C THR A 17 -3.30 -29.11 -4.78
N MET A 18 -2.28 -28.60 -4.11
CA MET A 18 -2.37 -27.39 -3.31
C MET A 18 -2.10 -26.20 -4.22
N ASP A 19 -2.96 -25.18 -4.14
CA ASP A 19 -2.76 -23.94 -4.88
C ASP A 19 -1.78 -23.03 -4.14
N ALA A 20 -2.06 -22.63 -2.89
CA ALA A 20 -1.09 -21.92 -2.05
C ALA A 20 0.01 -22.84 -1.47
N LYS A 21 1.24 -22.32 -1.43
CA LYS A 21 2.43 -22.97 -0.86
C LYS A 21 3.19 -22.01 0.04
N LEU A 22 4.20 -22.52 0.73
CA LEU A 22 5.13 -21.71 1.52
C LEU A 22 5.79 -20.58 0.69
N THR A 23 6.00 -20.83 -0.61
CA THR A 23 6.56 -19.85 -1.55
C THR A 23 5.61 -18.71 -1.90
N ASP A 24 4.34 -18.78 -1.49
CA ASP A 24 3.35 -17.74 -1.77
C ASP A 24 3.12 -16.81 -0.56
N LEU A 25 3.58 -17.18 0.64
CA LEU A 25 3.41 -16.36 1.86
C LEU A 25 3.90 -14.91 1.68
N LEU A 26 3.06 -13.95 2.06
CA LEU A 26 3.37 -12.52 2.03
C LEU A 26 2.92 -11.83 3.33
N PRO A 27 3.81 -11.20 4.09
CA PRO A 27 5.26 -11.10 3.88
C PRO A 27 5.94 -12.47 4.05
N ARG A 28 7.12 -12.66 3.44
CA ARG A 28 7.95 -13.85 3.74
C ARG A 28 8.21 -13.96 5.24
N ALA A 29 8.10 -15.17 5.75
CA ALA A 29 8.47 -15.45 7.13
C ALA A 29 9.99 -15.37 7.34
N LYS A 30 10.40 -14.97 8.55
CA LYS A 30 11.82 -14.87 8.95
C LYS A 30 12.57 -16.19 8.80
N PHE A 31 11.96 -17.28 9.27
CA PHE A 31 12.46 -18.63 9.10
C PHE A 31 11.32 -19.54 8.68
N ALA A 32 11.48 -20.23 7.57
CA ALA A 32 10.48 -21.19 7.11
C ALA A 32 11.11 -22.36 6.39
N LYS A 33 10.57 -23.55 6.66
CA LYS A 33 11.00 -24.79 6.01
C LYS A 33 9.79 -25.63 5.65
N LYS A 34 9.73 -26.09 4.41
CA LYS A 34 8.82 -27.16 4.00
C LYS A 34 9.28 -28.49 4.60
N LEU A 35 8.35 -29.22 5.20
CA LEU A 35 8.58 -30.55 5.74
C LEU A 35 8.32 -31.62 4.67
N ASN A 36 9.08 -32.72 4.72
CA ASN A 36 8.88 -33.86 3.83
C ASN A 36 7.71 -34.74 4.33
N ALA A 37 6.50 -34.18 4.30
CA ALA A 37 5.27 -34.82 4.76
C ALA A 37 4.06 -34.37 3.94
N LYS A 38 2.95 -35.11 4.06
CA LYS A 38 1.66 -34.67 3.49
C LYS A 38 1.13 -33.45 4.24
N GLY A 39 0.39 -32.59 3.53
CA GLY A 39 -0.26 -31.43 4.14
C GLY A 39 -1.37 -31.80 5.15
N PHE A 40 -1.74 -30.84 5.98
CA PHE A 40 -2.87 -30.94 6.89
C PHE A 40 -4.17 -30.75 6.11
N ARG A 41 -5.00 -31.81 5.99
CA ARG A 41 -6.30 -31.69 5.30
C ARG A 41 -7.29 -30.86 6.12
N LEU A 42 -7.99 -29.96 5.44
CA LEU A 42 -9.19 -29.30 5.96
C LEU A 42 -10.43 -30.18 5.67
N LEU A 43 -11.64 -29.69 5.93
CA LEU A 43 -12.90 -30.45 5.77
C LEU A 43 -12.94 -31.78 6.54
N ARG A 44 -12.49 -31.77 7.80
CA ARG A 44 -12.50 -32.95 8.67
C ARG A 44 -12.78 -32.60 10.11
N ASP A 45 -13.04 -33.62 10.92
CA ASP A 45 -13.10 -33.45 12.37
C ASP A 45 -11.72 -33.08 12.93
N ILE A 46 -11.68 -32.04 13.78
CA ILE A 46 -10.48 -31.58 14.48
C ILE A 46 -10.76 -31.38 15.98
N GLN A 47 -9.73 -31.49 16.79
CA GLN A 47 -9.73 -31.10 18.19
C GLN A 47 -8.89 -29.83 18.33
N ILE A 48 -9.42 -28.79 18.96
CA ILE A 48 -8.66 -27.56 19.25
C ILE A 48 -8.43 -27.48 20.75
N ALA A 49 -7.16 -27.40 21.16
CA ALA A 49 -6.73 -27.05 22.50
C ALA A 49 -6.00 -25.71 22.41
N ASP A 50 -6.69 -24.61 22.73
CA ASP A 50 -6.17 -23.26 22.54
C ASP A 50 -6.15 -22.49 23.87
N SER A 51 -4.94 -22.28 24.42
CA SER A 51 -4.71 -21.54 25.66
C SER A 51 -4.94 -20.02 25.52
N SER A 52 -4.89 -19.48 24.30
CA SER A 52 -5.08 -18.05 24.03
C SER A 52 -6.54 -17.64 23.88
N ASN A 53 -7.43 -18.62 23.61
CA ASN A 53 -8.83 -18.41 23.26
C ASN A 53 -9.02 -17.43 22.08
N THR A 54 -8.16 -17.52 21.06
CA THR A 54 -8.19 -16.63 19.89
C THR A 54 -9.35 -17.02 18.97
N LEU A 55 -10.36 -16.14 18.88
CA LEU A 55 -11.59 -16.42 18.16
C LEU A 55 -11.36 -16.72 16.67
N ILE A 56 -10.54 -15.90 15.99
CA ILE A 56 -10.33 -16.01 14.55
C ILE A 56 -9.68 -17.34 14.14
N LEU A 57 -8.93 -17.99 15.05
CA LEU A 57 -8.36 -19.31 14.79
C LEU A 57 -9.47 -20.38 14.71
N LYS A 58 -10.46 -20.30 15.60
CA LYS A 58 -11.61 -21.20 15.58
C LYS A 58 -12.46 -20.95 14.33
N GLU A 59 -12.70 -19.68 14.02
CA GLU A 59 -13.44 -19.25 12.82
C GLU A 59 -12.77 -19.79 11.55
N PHE A 60 -11.45 -19.61 11.40
CA PHE A 60 -10.67 -20.15 10.28
C PHE A 60 -10.99 -21.62 10.00
N PHE A 61 -10.90 -22.50 11.00
CA PHE A 61 -11.16 -23.91 10.79
C PHE A 61 -12.62 -24.20 10.44
N THR A 62 -13.58 -23.52 11.07
CA THR A 62 -15.01 -23.70 10.79
C THR A 62 -15.41 -23.19 9.40
N GLU A 63 -14.86 -22.05 8.96
CA GLU A 63 -15.09 -21.48 7.63
C GLU A 63 -14.48 -22.36 6.53
N HIS A 64 -13.36 -23.03 6.84
CA HIS A 64 -12.75 -24.06 6.00
C HIS A 64 -13.35 -25.47 6.23
N GLY A 65 -14.57 -25.52 6.77
CA GLY A 65 -15.43 -26.70 6.90
C GLY A 65 -14.93 -27.82 7.80
N CYS A 66 -13.98 -27.54 8.70
CA CYS A 66 -13.65 -28.46 9.78
C CYS A 66 -14.76 -28.47 10.85
N THR A 67 -14.99 -29.62 11.47
CA THR A 67 -15.92 -29.75 12.61
C THR A 67 -15.12 -29.96 13.90
N ILE A 68 -15.37 -29.15 14.92
CA ILE A 68 -14.62 -29.23 16.19
C ILE A 68 -15.24 -30.32 17.09
N LYS A 69 -14.47 -31.37 17.41
CA LYS A 69 -14.86 -32.49 18.30
C LYS A 69 -13.78 -32.80 19.32
N GLN A 70 -14.16 -33.19 20.54
CA GLN A 70 -13.21 -33.45 21.63
C GLN A 70 -12.25 -34.62 21.36
N ASN A 71 -12.67 -35.65 20.62
CA ASN A 71 -11.88 -36.86 20.37
C ASN A 71 -11.45 -37.02 18.90
N ALA A 72 -11.36 -35.93 18.16
CA ALA A 72 -10.91 -35.99 16.77
C ALA A 72 -9.42 -36.38 16.68
N ARG A 73 -9.08 -37.13 15.62
CA ARG A 73 -7.70 -37.58 15.37
C ARG A 73 -6.77 -36.41 15.03
N ALA A 74 -7.26 -35.44 14.28
CA ALA A 74 -6.50 -34.26 13.90
C ALA A 74 -6.56 -33.21 15.02
N LYS A 75 -5.42 -32.64 15.37
CA LYS A 75 -5.29 -31.74 16.52
C LYS A 75 -4.75 -30.38 16.11
N VAL A 76 -5.23 -29.35 16.79
CA VAL A 76 -4.69 -27.99 16.75
C VAL A 76 -4.37 -27.63 18.19
N VAL A 77 -3.11 -27.31 18.48
CA VAL A 77 -2.62 -27.00 19.82
C VAL A 77 -2.04 -25.60 19.80
N VAL A 78 -2.47 -24.76 20.74
CA VAL A 78 -1.94 -23.40 20.91
C VAL A 78 -1.43 -23.23 22.33
N ASP A 79 -0.15 -22.91 22.44
CA ASP A 79 0.53 -22.65 23.70
C ASP A 79 1.05 -21.21 23.73
N LEU A 80 0.63 -20.44 24.75
CA LEU A 80 1.29 -19.20 25.10
C LEU A 80 2.56 -19.51 25.89
N ILE A 81 3.71 -19.01 25.43
CA ILE A 81 5.02 -19.23 26.03
C ILE A 81 5.75 -17.90 26.24
N ASP A 82 6.70 -17.84 27.18
CA ASP A 82 7.36 -16.57 27.52
C ASP A 82 8.29 -16.06 26.41
N ARG A 83 8.88 -16.96 25.62
CA ARG A 83 9.85 -16.62 24.57
C ARG A 83 9.94 -17.70 23.49
N ILE A 84 10.18 -17.27 22.25
CA ILE A 84 10.59 -18.15 21.14
C ILE A 84 12.07 -17.89 20.84
N GLU A 85 12.86 -18.96 20.68
CA GLU A 85 14.28 -18.83 20.34
C GLU A 85 14.46 -18.27 18.92
N GLY A 86 15.44 -17.39 18.73
CA GLY A 86 15.71 -16.76 17.43
C GLY A 86 14.79 -15.58 17.06
N THR A 87 13.90 -15.15 17.95
CA THR A 87 13.04 -13.97 17.75
C THR A 87 13.58 -12.74 18.49
N GLU A 88 13.43 -11.58 17.88
CA GLU A 88 13.73 -10.27 18.49
C GLU A 88 12.45 -9.50 18.79
N ASP A 89 12.48 -8.66 19.83
CA ASP A 89 11.38 -7.77 20.20
C ASP A 89 11.94 -6.53 20.93
N TYR A 90 11.19 -5.42 20.91
CA TYR A 90 11.50 -4.22 21.66
C TYR A 90 10.22 -3.59 22.22
N HIS A 91 10.30 -2.83 23.31
CA HIS A 91 9.10 -2.23 23.89
C HIS A 91 8.56 -1.09 23.00
N LEU A 92 7.26 -1.14 22.71
CA LEU A 92 6.47 -0.03 22.17
C LEU A 92 5.10 -0.09 22.85
N ALA A 93 4.69 0.98 23.51
CA ALA A 93 3.48 0.97 24.32
C ALA A 93 2.24 0.68 23.45
N GLY A 94 1.39 -0.26 23.89
CA GLY A 94 0.19 -0.66 23.15
C GLY A 94 0.44 -1.61 21.96
N TYR A 95 1.69 -1.99 21.69
CA TYR A 95 2.07 -2.97 20.66
C TYR A 95 2.74 -4.19 21.30
N GLU A 96 1.95 -5.25 21.43
CA GLU A 96 2.36 -6.52 22.01
C GLU A 96 3.40 -7.24 21.12
N ASN A 97 4.12 -8.21 21.68
CA ASN A 97 5.02 -9.04 20.90
C ASN A 97 4.22 -9.97 19.98
N GLU A 98 4.51 -9.93 18.68
CA GLU A 98 3.74 -10.62 17.63
C GLU A 98 4.40 -11.93 17.17
N ALA A 99 5.45 -12.39 17.85
CA ALA A 99 6.21 -13.58 17.47
C ALA A 99 5.39 -14.87 17.64
N TYR A 100 5.55 -15.78 16.67
CA TYR A 100 4.97 -17.11 16.72
C TYR A 100 5.86 -18.16 16.04
N ARG A 101 5.68 -19.41 16.46
CA ARG A 101 6.13 -20.61 15.74
C ARG A 101 4.90 -21.39 15.30
N LEU A 102 4.85 -21.75 14.02
CA LEU A 102 3.79 -22.55 13.42
C LEU A 102 4.40 -23.82 12.82
N THR A 103 4.00 -24.97 13.32
CA THR A 103 4.40 -26.27 12.78
C THR A 103 3.16 -27.03 12.28
N ILE A 104 3.16 -27.41 11.01
CA ILE A 104 2.05 -28.11 10.36
C ILE A 104 2.50 -29.51 9.94
N HIS A 105 1.78 -30.51 10.42
CA HIS A 105 1.92 -31.93 10.10
C HIS A 105 0.60 -32.50 9.58
N PRO A 106 0.57 -33.72 8.99
CA PRO A 106 -0.67 -34.29 8.45
C PRO A 106 -1.86 -34.35 9.41
N ASN A 107 -1.63 -34.48 10.72
CA ASN A 107 -2.67 -34.60 11.74
C ASN A 107 -2.51 -33.64 12.92
N THR A 108 -1.55 -32.71 12.87
CA THR A 108 -1.30 -31.77 13.96
C THR A 108 -0.94 -30.40 13.39
N ILE A 109 -1.53 -29.35 13.94
CA ILE A 109 -1.05 -27.97 13.83
C ILE A 109 -0.66 -27.53 15.24
N GLU A 110 0.58 -27.07 15.40
CA GLU A 110 1.10 -26.54 16.67
C GLU A 110 1.42 -25.07 16.48
N ILE A 111 0.84 -24.22 17.33
CA ILE A 111 1.11 -22.79 17.39
C ILE A 111 1.69 -22.49 18.76
N LYS A 112 2.92 -21.97 18.78
CA LYS A 112 3.51 -21.39 20.00
C LYS A 112 3.62 -19.89 19.79
N ALA A 113 3.09 -19.10 20.70
CA ALA A 113 3.11 -17.64 20.58
C ALA A 113 3.44 -17.00 21.92
N VAL A 114 4.01 -15.79 21.87
CA VAL A 114 4.34 -15.02 23.08
C VAL A 114 3.21 -14.11 23.55
N SER A 115 2.18 -13.95 22.72
CA SER A 115 0.96 -13.21 23.04
C SER A 115 -0.20 -13.73 22.18
N PRO A 116 -1.46 -13.40 22.53
CA PRO A 116 -2.60 -13.64 21.65
C PRO A 116 -2.45 -13.02 20.25
N VAL A 117 -1.72 -11.90 20.11
CA VAL A 117 -1.45 -11.28 18.80
C VAL A 117 -0.55 -12.17 17.94
N GLY A 118 0.41 -12.89 18.55
CA GLY A 118 1.19 -13.90 17.82
C GLY A 118 0.32 -15.04 17.28
N VAL A 119 -0.72 -15.46 18.01
CA VAL A 119 -1.71 -16.45 17.53
C VAL A 119 -2.54 -15.89 16.38
N ILE A 120 -2.91 -14.61 16.44
CA ILE A 120 -3.56 -13.90 15.31
C ILE A 120 -2.66 -13.94 14.07
N ARG A 121 -1.36 -13.64 14.20
CA ARG A 121 -0.40 -13.70 13.06
C ARG A 121 -0.19 -15.10 12.52
N ALA A 122 -0.13 -16.11 13.39
CA ALA A 122 -0.11 -17.51 12.97
C ALA A 122 -1.37 -17.86 12.18
N THR A 123 -2.54 -17.39 12.63
CA THR A 123 -3.82 -17.58 11.94
C THR A 123 -3.81 -16.94 10.55
N GLN A 124 -3.28 -15.72 10.38
CA GLN A 124 -3.15 -15.11 9.05
C GLN A 124 -2.21 -15.90 8.12
N THR A 125 -1.17 -16.53 8.65
CA THR A 125 -0.33 -17.46 7.87
C THR A 125 -1.09 -18.73 7.48
N LEU A 126 -1.97 -19.25 8.35
CA LEU A 126 -2.87 -20.35 7.98
C LEU A 126 -3.85 -19.94 6.87
N GLU A 127 -4.42 -18.73 6.95
CA GLU A 127 -5.28 -18.16 5.89
C GLU A 127 -4.56 -18.10 4.55
N MET A 128 -3.32 -17.58 4.52
CA MET A 128 -2.50 -17.56 3.29
C MET A 128 -2.25 -18.96 2.73
N LEU A 129 -1.89 -19.92 3.61
CA LEU A 129 -1.71 -21.32 3.23
C LEU A 129 -3.03 -22.01 2.88
N ALA A 130 -4.18 -21.38 3.13
CA ALA A 130 -5.51 -21.85 2.79
C ALA A 130 -6.05 -21.20 1.49
N GLU A 131 -5.25 -20.39 0.79
CA GLU A 131 -5.70 -19.72 -0.43
C GLU A 131 -5.72 -20.64 -1.66
N GLY A 132 -6.67 -20.35 -2.56
CA GLY A 132 -6.71 -20.90 -3.91
C GLY A 132 -7.37 -22.27 -4.07
N TYR A 133 -7.65 -23.01 -2.99
CA TYR A 133 -8.09 -24.41 -3.12
C TYR A 133 -9.39 -24.62 -3.91
N GLY A 134 -9.35 -25.68 -4.72
CA GLY A 134 -10.53 -26.37 -5.25
C GLY A 134 -11.16 -27.36 -4.25
N SER A 135 -11.54 -28.56 -4.71
CA SER A 135 -12.40 -29.50 -3.97
C SER A 135 -11.79 -30.17 -2.73
N THR A 136 -10.48 -30.05 -2.48
CA THR A 136 -9.79 -30.71 -1.35
C THR A 136 -8.76 -29.78 -0.69
N PRO A 137 -9.18 -28.84 0.16
CA PRO A 137 -8.27 -27.91 0.82
C PRO A 137 -7.30 -28.59 1.78
N CYS A 138 -5.99 -28.28 1.70
CA CYS A 138 -4.98 -28.80 2.62
C CYS A 138 -3.75 -27.92 2.79
N LEU A 139 -3.36 -27.60 4.02
CA LEU A 139 -2.24 -26.70 4.35
C LEU A 139 -0.89 -27.38 4.23
N GLU A 140 0.16 -26.67 3.78
CA GLU A 140 1.46 -27.29 3.49
C GLU A 140 2.10 -27.75 4.81
N ALA A 141 2.76 -28.91 4.80
CA ALA A 141 3.53 -29.31 5.97
C ALA A 141 4.77 -28.42 6.08
N VAL A 142 4.83 -27.58 7.12
CA VAL A 142 5.85 -26.54 7.29
C VAL A 142 6.28 -26.41 8.75
N ASP A 143 7.46 -25.86 8.97
CA ASP A 143 7.90 -25.30 10.26
C ASP A 143 8.33 -23.86 10.03
N ILE A 144 7.67 -22.93 10.72
CA ILE A 144 7.82 -21.48 10.53
C ILE A 144 8.08 -20.84 11.89
N ILE A 145 9.09 -19.97 11.98
CA ILE A 145 9.27 -19.01 13.07
C ILE A 145 9.20 -17.62 12.42
N ASP A 146 8.30 -16.78 12.91
CA ASP A 146 8.07 -15.48 12.31
C ASP A 146 7.78 -14.40 13.35
N TYR A 147 8.20 -13.18 13.06
CA TYR A 147 8.10 -12.00 13.91
C TYR A 147 8.41 -10.73 13.09
N PRO A 148 7.84 -9.57 13.45
CA PRO A 148 8.07 -8.32 12.72
C PRO A 148 9.44 -7.70 13.05
N ALA A 149 10.08 -7.06 12.07
CA ALA A 149 11.24 -6.20 12.31
C ALA A 149 10.84 -4.84 12.92
N PHE A 150 9.67 -4.31 12.54
CA PHE A 150 9.11 -3.06 13.04
C PHE A 150 7.73 -3.29 13.65
N LYS A 151 7.49 -2.74 14.84
CA LYS A 151 6.25 -2.95 15.60
C LYS A 151 5.05 -2.24 15.02
N LEU A 152 5.22 -1.12 14.34
CA LEU A 152 4.12 -0.32 13.79
C LEU A 152 4.14 -0.40 12.27
N ARG A 153 3.05 -0.88 11.66
CA ARG A 153 2.92 -1.10 10.22
C ARG A 153 1.51 -0.75 9.82
N GLY A 154 1.34 0.38 9.15
CA GLY A 154 0.01 0.97 9.06
C GLY A 154 -0.32 1.67 7.78
N PHE A 155 -1.59 2.06 7.73
CA PHE A 155 -2.12 2.94 6.71
C PHE A 155 -2.95 4.04 7.35
N MET A 156 -3.07 5.16 6.66
CA MET A 156 -3.91 6.27 7.06
C MET A 156 -4.95 6.59 5.99
N HIS A 157 -6.18 6.83 6.43
CA HIS A 157 -7.20 7.48 5.60
C HIS A 157 -7.57 8.83 6.15
N ASP A 158 -7.47 9.83 5.28
CA ASP A 158 -8.09 11.13 5.44
C ASP A 158 -9.57 11.08 5.02
N VAL A 159 -10.42 10.99 6.03
CA VAL A 159 -11.88 11.10 5.87
C VAL A 159 -12.37 12.51 6.21
N GLY A 160 -11.48 13.42 6.62
CA GLY A 160 -11.81 14.84 6.76
C GLY A 160 -12.14 15.46 5.39
N ARG A 161 -11.33 15.18 4.37
CA ARG A 161 -11.58 15.63 2.98
C ARG A 161 -12.41 14.65 2.15
N SER A 162 -12.65 13.42 2.64
CA SER A 162 -13.43 12.38 1.95
C SER A 162 -14.50 11.72 2.84
N PHE A 163 -15.04 10.56 2.45
CA PHE A 163 -15.79 9.68 3.35
C PHE A 163 -15.68 8.23 2.87
N ILE A 164 -15.36 7.31 3.79
CA ILE A 164 -15.31 5.87 3.54
C ILE A 164 -16.28 5.19 4.49
N SER A 165 -17.22 4.39 3.97
CA SER A 165 -18.20 3.68 4.80
C SER A 165 -17.53 2.72 5.79
N ILE A 166 -18.15 2.50 6.95
CA ILE A 166 -17.66 1.56 7.97
C ILE A 166 -17.44 0.15 7.40
N ASP A 167 -18.32 -0.34 6.52
CA ASP A 167 -18.18 -1.69 5.95
C ASP A 167 -16.94 -1.82 5.07
N GLU A 168 -16.64 -0.78 4.29
CA GLU A 168 -15.43 -0.71 3.48
C GLU A 168 -14.18 -0.60 4.36
N LEU A 169 -14.21 0.17 5.46
CA LEU A 169 -13.12 0.21 6.45
C LEU A 169 -12.89 -1.16 7.11
N LYS A 170 -13.97 -1.86 7.53
CA LYS A 170 -13.88 -3.23 8.08
C LYS A 170 -13.29 -4.20 7.07
N LYS A 171 -13.68 -4.08 5.80
CA LYS A 171 -13.15 -4.91 4.71
C LYS A 171 -11.65 -4.67 4.52
N GLN A 172 -11.21 -3.41 4.46
CA GLN A 172 -9.80 -3.06 4.34
C GLN A 172 -8.97 -3.58 5.52
N ILE A 173 -9.44 -3.36 6.76
CA ILE A 173 -8.77 -3.85 7.98
C ILE A 173 -8.56 -5.35 7.92
N ARG A 174 -9.60 -6.13 7.58
CA ARG A 174 -9.52 -7.59 7.47
C ARG A 174 -8.52 -8.02 6.38
N LEU A 175 -8.63 -7.42 5.19
CA LEU A 175 -7.75 -7.75 4.06
C LEU A 175 -6.30 -7.36 4.31
N LEU A 176 -6.02 -6.25 4.97
CA LEU A 176 -4.66 -5.80 5.26
C LEU A 176 -4.03 -6.53 6.45
N ALA A 177 -4.83 -6.91 7.45
CA ALA A 177 -4.37 -7.74 8.57
C ALA A 177 -3.85 -9.11 8.10
N HIS A 178 -4.40 -9.64 7.00
CA HIS A 178 -3.89 -10.82 6.31
C HIS A 178 -2.40 -10.68 5.94
N PHE A 179 -1.99 -9.49 5.50
CA PHE A 179 -0.59 -9.13 5.22
C PHE A 179 0.16 -8.56 6.43
N LYS A 180 -0.37 -8.83 7.63
CA LYS A 180 0.24 -8.46 8.93
C LYS A 180 0.37 -6.96 9.18
N VAL A 181 -0.40 -6.13 8.48
CA VAL A 181 -0.65 -4.73 8.83
C VAL A 181 -1.35 -4.68 10.19
N ASN A 182 -0.97 -3.75 11.07
CA ASN A 182 -1.45 -3.71 12.46
C ASN A 182 -1.88 -2.34 12.96
N THR A 183 -1.82 -1.29 12.13
CA THR A 183 -2.23 0.06 12.53
C THR A 183 -3.11 0.70 11.47
N PHE A 184 -4.25 1.25 11.90
CA PHE A 184 -5.08 2.14 11.09
C PHE A 184 -5.12 3.53 11.74
N HIS A 185 -4.51 4.50 11.07
CA HIS A 185 -4.58 5.91 11.47
C HIS A 185 -5.78 6.56 10.78
N TRP A 186 -6.72 7.06 11.59
CA TRP A 186 -7.99 7.58 11.11
C TRP A 186 -8.07 9.09 11.29
N HIS A 187 -7.85 9.83 10.20
CA HIS A 187 -7.86 11.28 10.19
C HIS A 187 -9.28 11.82 10.01
N LEU A 188 -9.92 12.18 11.13
CA LEU A 188 -11.38 12.38 11.24
C LEU A 188 -11.85 13.81 10.96
N THR A 189 -10.95 14.79 10.88
CA THR A 189 -11.32 16.22 10.85
C THR A 189 -10.43 16.99 9.90
N GLU A 190 -11.03 17.89 9.12
CA GLU A 190 -10.33 18.79 8.22
C GLU A 190 -11.06 20.11 8.01
N ASN A 191 -10.45 21.00 7.22
CA ASN A 191 -11.09 22.22 6.76
C ASN A 191 -12.45 21.97 6.09
N GLN A 192 -12.61 20.87 5.36
CA GLN A 192 -13.84 20.57 4.60
C GLN A 192 -14.94 19.94 5.45
N ALA A 193 -14.60 19.10 6.44
CA ALA A 193 -15.61 18.42 7.24
C ALA A 193 -15.08 17.89 8.58
N TRP A 194 -16.01 17.70 9.52
CA TRP A 194 -15.80 17.04 10.79
C TRP A 194 -16.53 15.70 10.83
N ARG A 195 -15.83 14.57 10.94
CA ARG A 195 -16.44 13.24 10.80
C ARG A 195 -16.72 12.51 12.09
N PHE A 196 -16.30 13.02 13.24
CA PHE A 196 -16.53 12.34 14.51
C PHE A 196 -17.77 12.87 15.24
N GLU A 197 -18.69 12.00 15.63
CA GLU A 197 -19.83 12.41 16.44
C GLU A 197 -19.41 12.89 17.84
N VAL A 198 -19.73 14.14 18.16
CA VAL A 198 -19.56 14.72 19.50
C VAL A 198 -20.95 15.07 20.02
N LYS A 199 -21.44 14.34 21.03
CA LYS A 199 -22.80 14.53 21.56
C LYS A 199 -22.96 15.87 22.26
N ALA A 200 -21.90 16.38 22.89
CA ALA A 200 -21.93 17.73 23.46
C ALA A 200 -22.07 18.83 22.40
N PHE A 201 -21.63 18.59 21.16
CA PHE A 201 -21.58 19.57 20.09
C PHE A 201 -22.10 18.99 18.76
N PRO A 202 -23.40 18.66 18.66
CA PRO A 202 -24.00 18.05 17.47
C PRO A 202 -23.87 18.93 16.21
N GLN A 203 -23.66 20.23 16.38
CA GLN A 203 -23.41 21.17 15.28
C GLN A 203 -22.13 20.87 14.49
N LEU A 204 -21.12 20.22 15.10
CA LEU A 204 -19.89 19.82 14.39
C LEU A 204 -20.18 18.87 13.22
N THR A 205 -21.13 17.96 13.43
CA THR A 205 -21.54 16.97 12.42
C THR A 205 -22.76 17.40 11.60
N ALA A 206 -23.22 18.65 11.74
CA ALA A 206 -24.33 19.17 10.96
C ALA A 206 -23.94 19.32 9.48
N SER A 207 -24.87 19.01 8.57
CA SER A 207 -24.65 19.14 7.12
C SER A 207 -24.22 20.56 6.72
N SER A 208 -24.70 21.59 7.41
CA SER A 208 -24.37 23.00 7.15
C SER A 208 -22.93 23.39 7.50
N ALA A 209 -22.22 22.60 8.31
CA ALA A 209 -20.84 22.88 8.70
C ALA A 209 -19.81 22.24 7.74
N MET A 210 -20.26 21.39 6.81
CA MET A 210 -19.39 20.60 5.93
C MET A 210 -19.54 21.01 4.47
N THR A 211 -18.43 21.15 3.78
CA THR A 211 -18.40 21.49 2.34
C THR A 211 -18.28 20.25 1.46
N ARG A 212 -17.73 19.15 1.99
CA ARG A 212 -17.65 17.85 1.31
C ARG A 212 -18.45 16.78 2.05
N PHE A 213 -19.21 15.97 1.30
CA PHE A 213 -20.07 14.89 1.82
C PHE A 213 -20.90 15.35 3.04
N PRO A 214 -21.74 16.39 2.89
CA PRO A 214 -22.42 17.01 4.03
C PRO A 214 -23.31 16.01 4.78
N GLY A 215 -23.22 16.02 6.11
CA GLY A 215 -23.98 15.15 6.99
C GLY A 215 -23.47 13.71 7.09
N GLN A 216 -22.38 13.36 6.40
CA GLN A 216 -21.73 12.06 6.57
C GLN A 216 -20.69 12.15 7.69
N TYR A 217 -20.85 11.33 8.71
CA TYR A 217 -19.97 11.23 9.87
C TYR A 217 -20.07 9.83 10.48
N TYR A 218 -19.19 9.52 11.42
CA TYR A 218 -19.16 8.29 12.18
C TYR A 218 -19.73 8.54 13.58
N THR A 219 -20.77 7.79 13.91
CA THR A 219 -21.31 7.77 15.27
C THR A 219 -20.30 7.17 16.24
N GLN A 220 -20.39 7.54 17.51
CA GLN A 220 -19.52 6.96 18.54
C GLN A 220 -19.67 5.44 18.64
N GLN A 221 -20.87 4.91 18.36
CA GLN A 221 -21.09 3.47 18.34
C GLN A 221 -20.37 2.81 17.17
N GLN A 222 -20.42 3.40 15.97
CA GLN A 222 -19.67 2.91 14.82
C GLN A 222 -18.15 2.93 15.07
N CYS A 223 -17.63 3.96 15.76
CA CYS A 223 -16.23 4.02 16.18
C CYS A 223 -15.86 2.85 17.10
N ARG A 224 -16.65 2.60 18.16
CA ARG A 224 -16.44 1.47 19.08
C ARG A 224 -16.54 0.11 18.38
N ASP A 225 -17.50 -0.04 17.48
CA ASP A 225 -17.71 -1.27 16.73
C ASP A 225 -16.56 -1.53 15.76
N LEU A 226 -16.04 -0.50 15.09
CA LEU A 226 -14.89 -0.60 14.21
C LEU A 226 -13.61 -0.91 14.99
N GLU A 227 -13.39 -0.25 16.13
CA GLU A 227 -12.24 -0.54 17.00
C GLU A 227 -12.26 -1.99 17.49
N SER A 228 -13.40 -2.46 18.00
CA SER A 228 -13.58 -3.85 18.42
C SER A 228 -13.33 -4.83 17.27
N TYR A 229 -13.81 -4.49 16.06
CA TYR A 229 -13.55 -5.27 14.86
C TYR A 229 -12.07 -5.30 14.48
N ALA A 230 -11.36 -4.16 14.55
CA ALA A 230 -9.94 -4.07 14.26
C ALA A 230 -9.09 -4.92 15.21
N LEU A 231 -9.40 -4.89 16.51
CA LEU A 231 -8.70 -5.67 17.53
C LEU A 231 -8.78 -7.17 17.28
N ARG A 232 -9.91 -7.67 16.77
CA ARG A 232 -10.06 -9.10 16.40
C ARG A 232 -9.01 -9.56 15.39
N TYR A 233 -8.54 -8.65 14.55
CA TYR A 233 -7.50 -8.89 13.54
C TYR A 233 -6.11 -8.39 13.97
N GLY A 234 -5.95 -8.01 15.23
CA GLY A 234 -4.70 -7.47 15.75
C GLY A 234 -4.32 -6.13 15.12
N VAL A 235 -5.31 -5.32 14.76
CA VAL A 235 -5.14 -3.95 14.24
C VAL A 235 -5.54 -2.95 15.31
N LYS A 236 -4.66 -2.00 15.61
CA LYS A 236 -4.92 -0.86 16.51
C LYS A 236 -5.39 0.34 15.69
N ILE A 237 -6.32 1.11 16.22
CA ILE A 237 -6.75 2.37 15.61
C ILE A 237 -6.06 3.54 16.33
N ILE A 238 -5.51 4.47 15.57
CA ILE A 238 -5.04 5.78 16.05
C ILE A 238 -6.03 6.82 15.51
N PRO A 239 -7.04 7.24 16.28
CA PRO A 239 -7.94 8.30 15.84
C PRO A 239 -7.23 9.65 15.94
N GLU A 240 -7.52 10.52 14.97
CA GLU A 240 -6.99 11.87 14.94
C GLU A 240 -8.11 12.90 14.91
N VAL A 241 -7.99 13.90 15.80
CA VAL A 241 -8.65 15.19 15.67
C VAL A 241 -7.52 16.21 15.51
N ASP A 242 -7.35 16.71 14.30
CA ASP A 242 -6.28 17.66 14.00
C ASP A 242 -6.56 19.01 14.66
N MET A 243 -5.51 19.58 15.26
CA MET A 243 -5.57 20.83 15.99
C MET A 243 -4.20 21.49 16.13
N PRO A 244 -4.12 22.83 16.17
CA PRO A 244 -5.22 23.78 15.92
C PRO A 244 -5.42 24.08 14.42
N GLY A 245 -4.56 23.55 13.55
CA GLY A 245 -4.69 23.63 12.10
C GLY A 245 -5.90 22.88 11.58
N HIS A 246 -6.15 22.97 10.27
CA HIS A 246 -7.17 22.17 9.59
C HIS A 246 -8.57 22.24 10.23
N SER A 247 -8.93 23.40 10.79
CA SER A 247 -10.05 23.56 11.71
C SER A 247 -11.21 24.41 11.16
N GLU A 248 -11.25 24.72 9.87
CA GLU A 248 -12.35 25.53 9.32
C GLU A 248 -13.74 24.91 9.52
N ALA A 249 -13.86 23.57 9.51
CA ALA A 249 -15.13 22.89 9.82
C ALA A 249 -15.56 23.14 11.27
N PHE A 250 -14.61 23.17 12.21
CA PHE A 250 -14.88 23.53 13.59
C PHE A 250 -15.35 24.99 13.68
N VAL A 251 -14.67 25.92 13.01
CA VAL A 251 -15.04 27.35 13.03
C VAL A 251 -16.43 27.57 12.46
N ARG A 252 -16.79 26.93 11.34
CA ARG A 252 -18.14 27.03 10.76
C ARG A 252 -19.22 26.48 11.68
N ALA A 253 -18.94 25.41 12.42
CA ALA A 253 -19.89 24.80 13.34
C ALA A 253 -20.02 25.58 14.66
N MET A 254 -18.90 25.98 15.25
CA MET A 254 -18.83 26.51 16.61
C MET A 254 -18.90 28.04 16.66
N GLY A 255 -18.51 28.73 15.58
CA GLY A 255 -18.52 30.19 15.47
C GLY A 255 -17.24 30.88 15.95
N HIS A 256 -16.24 30.13 16.43
CA HIS A 256 -14.97 30.66 16.94
C HIS A 256 -13.81 29.69 16.68
N SER A 257 -12.59 30.20 16.84
CA SER A 257 -11.35 29.41 16.67
C SER A 257 -11.10 28.45 17.83
N MET A 258 -10.49 27.30 17.52
CA MET A 258 -9.91 26.38 18.51
C MET A 258 -8.88 27.06 19.42
N GLN A 259 -8.22 28.12 18.92
CA GLN A 259 -7.16 28.87 19.60
C GLN A 259 -7.70 29.97 20.52
N THR A 260 -8.84 29.73 21.19
CA THR A 260 -9.46 30.59 22.20
C THR A 260 -9.64 29.80 23.50
N ASP A 261 -9.84 30.46 24.64
CA ASP A 261 -10.12 29.75 25.90
C ASP A 261 -11.37 28.87 25.81
N GLN A 262 -12.40 29.37 25.09
CA GLN A 262 -13.60 28.60 24.80
C GLN A 262 -13.29 27.39 23.91
N GLY A 263 -12.59 27.58 22.79
CA GLY A 263 -12.22 26.50 21.86
C GLY A 263 -11.37 25.41 22.53
N VAL A 264 -10.41 25.80 23.38
CA VAL A 264 -9.60 24.85 24.17
C VAL A 264 -10.47 24.08 25.17
N ALA A 265 -11.43 24.73 25.83
CA ALA A 265 -12.34 24.06 26.75
C ALA A 265 -13.25 23.04 26.02
N GLU A 266 -13.75 23.39 24.83
CA GLU A 266 -14.57 22.51 24.00
C GLU A 266 -13.76 21.35 23.43
N LEU A 267 -12.52 21.57 22.98
CA LEU A 267 -11.61 20.50 22.55
C LEU A 267 -11.34 19.48 23.65
N LYS A 268 -11.26 19.91 24.92
CA LYS A 268 -11.11 18.97 26.05
C LYS A 268 -12.34 18.06 26.20
N ILE A 269 -13.54 18.58 25.96
CA ILE A 269 -14.79 17.79 25.95
C ILE A 269 -14.80 16.84 24.76
N ILE A 270 -14.46 17.33 23.57
CA ILE A 270 -14.36 16.54 22.33
C ILE A 270 -13.40 15.36 22.52
N LEU A 271 -12.19 15.61 23.02
CA LEU A 271 -11.20 14.56 23.23
C LEU A 271 -11.63 13.56 24.29
N LYS A 272 -12.40 13.98 25.30
CA LYS A 272 -12.98 13.06 26.27
C LYS A 272 -13.95 12.09 25.59
N GLU A 273 -14.88 12.60 24.78
CA GLU A 273 -15.83 11.76 24.03
C GLU A 273 -15.13 10.87 22.99
N LEU A 274 -14.07 11.37 22.36
CA LEU A 274 -13.21 10.59 21.45
C LEU A 274 -12.59 9.41 22.18
N VAL A 275 -11.93 9.64 23.32
CA VAL A 275 -11.31 8.59 24.13
C VAL A 275 -12.32 7.57 24.63
N GLU A 276 -13.53 7.99 25.01
CA GLU A 276 -14.63 7.09 25.39
C GLU A 276 -15.15 6.26 24.21
N SER A 277 -14.99 6.76 22.98
CA SER A 277 -15.37 6.06 21.74
C SER A 277 -14.28 5.12 21.21
N PHE A 278 -13.05 5.27 21.71
CA PHE A 278 -11.88 4.43 21.38
C PHE A 278 -11.21 3.90 22.67
N PRO A 279 -11.92 3.07 23.47
CA PRO A 279 -11.41 2.56 24.74
C PRO A 279 -10.11 1.78 24.60
N HIS A 280 -9.83 1.17 23.45
CA HIS A 280 -8.65 0.33 23.23
C HIS A 280 -7.50 1.03 22.49
N ALA A 281 -7.71 2.21 21.92
CA ALA A 281 -6.67 3.00 21.28
C ALA A 281 -5.62 3.39 22.34
N PRO A 282 -4.35 3.00 22.19
CA PRO A 282 -3.29 3.42 23.11
C PRO A 282 -2.87 4.88 22.87
N TYR A 283 -3.05 5.35 21.64
CA TYR A 283 -2.62 6.65 21.15
C TYR A 283 -3.81 7.44 20.59
N ILE A 284 -3.79 8.75 20.80
CA ILE A 284 -4.66 9.74 20.14
C ILE A 284 -3.75 10.71 19.40
N HIS A 285 -3.97 10.86 18.09
CA HIS A 285 -3.26 11.85 17.30
C HIS A 285 -3.99 13.20 17.44
N ILE A 286 -3.24 14.27 17.70
CA ILE A 286 -3.79 15.63 17.84
C ILE A 286 -3.26 16.59 16.76
N GLY A 287 -2.63 16.03 15.73
CA GLY A 287 -2.17 16.78 14.57
C GLY A 287 -1.02 17.73 14.89
N GLY A 288 -1.22 19.01 14.58
CA GLY A 288 -0.32 20.11 14.95
C GLY A 288 0.54 20.63 13.81
N ASP A 289 0.31 20.20 12.59
CA ASP A 289 1.03 20.59 11.38
C ASP A 289 0.55 21.92 10.76
N GLU A 290 1.37 22.40 9.81
CA GLU A 290 1.17 23.51 8.86
C GLU A 290 0.86 24.91 9.40
N GLN A 291 -0.06 25.05 10.37
CA GLN A 291 -0.61 26.34 10.78
C GLN A 291 0.10 26.97 11.99
N PRO A 292 0.14 28.31 12.07
CA PRO A 292 0.64 29.01 13.26
C PRO A 292 -0.17 28.69 14.52
N ILE A 293 0.56 28.35 15.57
CA ILE A 293 0.00 28.10 16.90
C ILE A 293 0.15 29.36 17.72
N THR A 294 -0.93 30.12 17.81
CA THR A 294 -1.00 31.42 18.48
C THR A 294 -1.44 31.32 19.94
N TYR A 295 -2.16 30.24 20.31
CA TYR A 295 -2.56 30.04 21.70
C TYR A 295 -1.36 29.57 22.55
N PRO A 296 -1.00 30.27 23.64
CA PRO A 296 0.18 29.94 24.44
C PRO A 296 0.15 28.50 24.97
N GLY A 297 1.16 27.71 24.63
CA GLY A 297 1.29 26.34 25.10
C GLY A 297 0.15 25.40 24.66
N PHE A 298 -0.48 25.66 23.50
CA PHE A 298 -1.61 24.86 23.00
C PHE A 298 -1.31 23.35 22.96
N LEU A 299 -0.28 22.93 22.21
CA LEU A 299 0.05 21.49 22.09
C LEU A 299 0.40 20.87 23.45
N GLN A 300 1.12 21.59 24.31
CA GLN A 300 1.39 21.14 25.68
C GLN A 300 0.08 20.92 26.47
N THR A 301 -0.86 21.85 26.36
CA THR A 301 -2.15 21.77 27.05
C THR A 301 -2.95 20.56 26.58
N MET A 302 -2.99 20.34 25.26
CA MET A 302 -3.76 19.26 24.66
C MET A 302 -3.11 17.88 24.88
N THR A 303 -1.78 17.75 24.74
CA THR A 303 -1.07 16.50 25.04
C THR A 303 -1.22 16.10 26.52
N ASN A 304 -1.11 17.04 27.45
CA ASN A 304 -1.34 16.78 28.87
C ASN A 304 -2.78 16.40 29.19
N TRP A 305 -3.74 16.96 28.46
CA TRP A 305 -5.14 16.54 28.58
C TRP A 305 -5.35 15.10 28.12
N VAL A 306 -4.80 14.72 26.95
CA VAL A 306 -4.83 13.32 26.46
C VAL A 306 -4.23 12.35 27.49
N ARG A 307 -3.11 12.71 28.12
CA ARG A 307 -2.51 11.93 29.21
C ARG A 307 -3.40 11.81 30.43
N LYS A 308 -4.08 12.90 30.82
CA LYS A 308 -5.04 12.90 31.93
C LYS A 308 -6.24 11.99 31.66
N LEU A 309 -6.61 11.80 30.38
CA LEU A 309 -7.60 10.84 29.93
C LEU A 309 -7.07 9.39 29.84
N GLY A 310 -5.81 9.15 30.23
CA GLY A 310 -5.18 7.82 30.28
C GLY A 310 -4.63 7.34 28.94
N LYS A 311 -4.51 8.22 27.94
CA LYS A 311 -4.00 7.90 26.60
C LYS A 311 -2.67 8.58 26.32
N LYS A 312 -2.00 8.19 25.24
CA LYS A 312 -0.75 8.79 24.76
C LYS A 312 -1.00 9.70 23.57
N ALA A 313 -0.31 10.83 23.48
CA ALA A 313 -0.50 11.79 22.41
C ALA A 313 0.52 11.60 21.26
N VAL A 314 0.03 11.70 20.03
CA VAL A 314 0.85 11.71 18.79
C VAL A 314 0.68 13.06 18.10
N VAL A 315 1.77 13.57 17.52
CA VAL A 315 1.78 14.82 16.73
C VAL A 315 2.57 14.66 15.44
N TRP A 316 2.24 15.46 14.44
CA TRP A 316 3.00 15.56 13.20
C TRP A 316 4.32 16.32 13.40
N ILE A 317 5.36 15.90 12.67
CA ILE A 317 6.67 16.59 12.60
C ILE A 317 7.15 16.69 11.13
N PRO A 318 7.62 17.87 10.66
CA PRO A 318 7.79 19.10 11.43
C PRO A 318 6.46 19.79 11.75
N ASN A 319 6.49 20.59 12.80
CA ASN A 319 5.42 21.52 13.18
C ASN A 319 6.02 22.82 13.72
N GLN A 320 5.20 23.85 13.95
CA GLN A 320 5.68 25.17 14.40
C GLN A 320 5.95 25.27 15.91
N ALA A 321 5.46 24.33 16.73
CA ALA A 321 5.52 24.41 18.20
C ALA A 321 6.51 23.41 18.85
N GLY A 322 7.20 22.60 18.06
CA GLY A 322 8.10 21.55 18.52
C GLY A 322 7.39 20.27 18.99
N PHE A 323 8.18 19.34 19.55
CA PHE A 323 7.75 17.99 19.94
C PHE A 323 7.69 17.78 21.46
N ALA A 324 8.03 18.79 22.25
CA ALA A 324 8.58 18.63 23.61
C ALA A 324 7.68 17.88 24.62
N GLN A 325 6.44 17.55 24.27
CA GLN A 325 5.51 16.82 25.12
C GLN A 325 4.64 15.81 24.37
N ALA A 326 5.03 15.36 23.19
CA ALA A 326 4.38 14.22 22.53
C ALA A 326 4.89 12.90 23.12
N ASP A 327 4.06 11.85 23.11
CA ASP A 327 4.47 10.50 23.52
C ASP A 327 4.98 9.66 22.34
N MET A 328 4.73 10.13 21.11
CA MET A 328 5.19 9.60 19.83
C MET A 328 5.05 10.72 18.79
N VAL A 329 5.85 10.70 17.73
CA VAL A 329 5.72 11.64 16.60
C VAL A 329 5.59 10.92 15.27
N GLN A 330 4.96 11.56 14.29
CA GLN A 330 4.83 11.05 12.94
C GLN A 330 5.52 11.99 11.94
N LEU A 331 6.54 11.47 11.25
CA LEU A 331 7.37 12.23 10.33
C LEU A 331 6.72 12.23 8.95
N TRP A 332 6.25 13.38 8.47
CA TRP A 332 5.43 13.40 7.26
C TRP A 332 6.07 14.07 6.04
N SER A 333 6.96 15.05 6.27
CA SER A 333 7.62 15.78 5.18
C SER A 333 9.07 15.36 5.00
N THR A 334 9.67 15.70 3.86
CA THR A 334 11.11 15.46 3.61
C THR A 334 12.01 16.20 4.62
N ALA A 335 11.49 17.24 5.27
CA ALA A 335 12.15 17.98 6.35
C ALA A 335 11.95 17.35 7.74
N GLY A 336 11.06 16.37 7.89
CA GLY A 336 10.85 15.63 9.14
C GLY A 336 12.15 14.95 9.59
N ARG A 337 12.47 15.09 10.87
CA ARG A 337 13.63 14.48 11.50
C ARG A 337 13.20 13.74 12.75
N LEU A 338 13.85 12.61 12.99
CA LEU A 338 13.67 11.81 14.20
C LEU A 338 13.86 12.67 15.44
N VAL A 339 12.94 12.48 16.37
CA VAL A 339 12.99 13.04 17.70
C VAL A 339 13.52 11.96 18.65
N ALA A 340 14.65 12.25 19.29
CA ALA A 340 15.32 11.30 20.18
C ALA A 340 14.48 10.97 21.43
N ASN A 341 14.66 9.77 21.95
CA ASN A 341 14.07 9.23 23.18
C ASN A 341 12.55 9.01 23.17
N ILE A 342 11.87 9.25 22.05
CA ILE A 342 10.45 8.89 21.86
C ILE A 342 10.28 8.07 20.58
N PRO A 343 9.20 7.29 20.45
CA PRO A 343 8.91 6.57 19.21
C PRO A 343 8.56 7.54 18.06
N ASN A 344 9.06 7.22 16.88
CA ASN A 344 8.84 7.95 15.63
C ASN A 344 8.22 6.99 14.60
N ILE A 345 7.15 7.44 13.95
CA ILE A 345 6.56 6.79 12.78
C ILE A 345 7.15 7.45 11.54
N ASP A 346 7.73 6.66 10.65
CA ASP A 346 8.18 7.14 9.34
C ASP A 346 7.02 7.13 8.34
N CYS A 347 6.56 8.31 7.98
CA CYS A 347 5.57 8.54 6.93
C CYS A 347 6.20 9.34 5.76
N ARG A 348 7.50 9.64 5.84
CA ARG A 348 8.23 10.37 4.81
C ARG A 348 8.29 9.50 3.57
N TYR A 349 8.04 10.11 2.41
CA TYR A 349 7.99 9.40 1.12
C TYR A 349 7.00 8.21 1.11
N ASN A 350 5.96 8.27 1.95
CA ASN A 350 4.87 7.28 2.02
C ASN A 350 3.49 7.94 1.85
N TYR A 351 3.45 9.13 1.23
CA TYR A 351 2.24 9.85 0.82
C TYR A 351 1.82 9.37 -0.56
N ILE A 352 1.01 8.31 -0.60
CA ILE A 352 0.76 7.57 -1.85
C ILE A 352 -0.12 8.35 -2.84
N ASN A 353 -0.76 9.42 -2.40
CA ASN A 353 -1.45 10.43 -3.23
C ASN A 353 -0.51 11.20 -4.17
N HIS A 354 0.80 11.20 -3.91
CA HIS A 354 1.79 11.79 -4.80
C HIS A 354 2.38 10.82 -5.83
N PHE A 355 2.04 9.52 -5.80
CA PHE A 355 2.89 8.50 -6.42
C PHE A 355 2.34 7.86 -7.68
N ASP A 356 3.24 7.57 -8.63
CA ASP A 356 2.98 6.67 -9.74
C ASP A 356 2.75 5.24 -9.24
N VAL A 357 1.96 4.49 -10.00
CA VAL A 357 1.53 3.13 -9.64
C VAL A 357 2.70 2.14 -9.59
N PHE A 358 3.70 2.31 -10.45
CA PHE A 358 4.74 1.32 -10.72
C PHE A 358 6.12 1.75 -10.25
N ALA A 359 6.48 3.03 -10.40
CA ALA A 359 7.80 3.52 -10.02
C ALA A 359 7.94 3.61 -8.49
N ASP A 360 7.00 4.25 -7.80
CA ASP A 360 7.16 4.56 -6.38
C ASP A 360 7.05 3.32 -5.48
N ILE A 361 6.28 2.30 -5.87
CA ILE A 361 6.18 1.05 -5.10
C ILE A 361 7.52 0.30 -5.02
N VAL A 362 8.39 0.47 -6.01
CA VAL A 362 9.77 -0.02 -5.98
C VAL A 362 10.54 0.68 -4.86
N GLY A 363 10.45 2.01 -4.79
CA GLY A 363 11.08 2.81 -3.73
C GLY A 363 10.57 2.43 -2.35
N ILE A 364 9.24 2.33 -2.18
CA ILE A 364 8.58 1.92 -0.93
C ILE A 364 9.09 0.55 -0.47
N TYR A 365 9.11 -0.45 -1.35
CA TYR A 365 9.52 -1.80 -0.97
C TYR A 365 11.04 -1.92 -0.74
N LYS A 366 11.88 -1.28 -1.56
CA LYS A 366 13.35 -1.43 -1.45
C LYS A 366 13.93 -0.65 -0.28
N SER A 367 13.28 0.43 0.12
CA SER A 367 13.81 1.32 1.14
C SER A 367 13.89 0.64 2.49
N ASN A 368 14.89 1.00 3.28
CA ASN A 368 14.82 0.77 4.72
C ASN A 368 13.84 1.79 5.35
N ILE A 369 13.50 1.64 6.63
CA ILE A 369 12.54 2.55 7.31
C ILE A 369 13.34 3.51 8.17
N TYR A 370 13.26 4.81 7.87
CA TYR A 370 14.06 5.86 8.48
C TYR A 370 15.55 5.49 8.66
N TYR A 371 16.22 5.06 7.60
CA TYR A 371 17.63 4.65 7.62
C TYR A 371 17.95 3.42 8.50
N GLN A 372 16.94 2.74 9.05
CA GLN A 372 17.10 1.56 9.92
C GLN A 372 16.65 0.29 9.21
N GLN A 373 17.40 -0.79 9.40
CA GLN A 373 17.03 -2.12 8.89
C GLN A 373 16.03 -2.85 9.80
N LYS A 374 15.88 -2.42 11.05
CA LYS A 374 14.93 -2.96 12.01
C LYS A 374 14.46 -1.87 12.96
N GLY A 375 13.32 -2.09 13.58
CA GLY A 375 12.74 -1.17 14.52
C GLY A 375 13.50 -1.07 15.82
N SER A 376 13.20 -0.01 16.55
CA SER A 376 13.73 0.27 17.88
C SER A 376 12.68 1.02 18.69
N PRO A 377 12.89 1.23 20.00
CA PRO A 377 12.02 2.10 20.78
C PRO A 377 11.87 3.52 20.19
N GLU A 378 12.84 3.99 19.39
CA GLU A 378 12.79 5.30 18.71
C GLU A 378 12.22 5.24 17.30
N VAL A 379 12.42 4.15 16.55
CA VAL A 379 11.83 3.95 15.21
C VAL A 379 10.75 2.88 15.31
N ALA A 380 9.52 3.34 15.51
CA ALA A 380 8.37 2.47 15.74
C ALA A 380 8.03 1.64 14.50
N GLY A 381 8.15 2.25 13.32
CA GLY A 381 7.85 1.66 12.03
C GLY A 381 7.30 2.69 11.06
N GLU A 382 6.32 2.30 10.23
CA GLU A 382 5.86 3.11 9.10
C GLU A 382 4.34 3.21 9.00
N ILE A 383 3.87 4.28 8.36
CA ILE A 383 2.50 4.43 7.90
C ILE A 383 2.51 4.91 6.45
N CYS A 384 1.75 4.22 5.59
CA CYS A 384 1.35 4.72 4.26
C CYS A 384 0.14 5.66 4.37
N ALA A 385 0.32 6.94 4.05
CA ALA A 385 -0.75 7.94 4.15
C ALA A 385 -1.43 8.19 2.80
N THR A 386 -2.77 8.17 2.83
CA THR A 386 -3.61 8.55 1.68
C THR A 386 -4.38 9.82 2.01
N TRP A 387 -3.89 10.95 1.52
CA TRP A 387 -4.60 12.23 1.59
C TRP A 387 -5.55 12.40 0.41
N ASN A 388 -6.69 13.03 0.65
CA ASN A 388 -7.75 13.27 -0.33
C ASN A 388 -7.94 14.77 -0.60
N ASP A 389 -6.83 15.48 -0.73
CA ASP A 389 -6.79 16.92 -1.02
C ASP A 389 -7.62 17.27 -2.25
N HIS A 390 -7.37 16.60 -3.39
CA HIS A 390 -8.33 16.62 -4.50
C HIS A 390 -9.55 15.80 -4.17
N LYS A 391 -10.70 16.35 -4.53
CA LYS A 391 -11.97 15.65 -4.45
C LYS A 391 -11.94 14.42 -5.38
N ILE A 392 -12.14 13.26 -4.78
CA ILE A 392 -12.29 11.99 -5.48
C ILE A 392 -13.68 11.44 -5.17
N ASP A 393 -14.44 11.12 -6.22
CA ASP A 393 -15.78 10.59 -6.06
C ASP A 393 -15.73 9.08 -5.73
N GLY A 394 -16.14 8.75 -4.51
CA GLY A 394 -16.36 7.36 -4.05
C GLY A 394 -15.13 6.68 -3.43
N GLY A 395 -15.35 5.99 -2.30
CA GLY A 395 -14.28 5.34 -1.54
C GLY A 395 -13.44 4.35 -2.34
N ARG A 396 -14.04 3.57 -3.25
CA ARG A 396 -13.28 2.62 -4.10
C ARG A 396 -12.35 3.31 -5.11
N ASN A 397 -12.69 4.52 -5.56
CA ASN A 397 -11.80 5.30 -6.42
C ASN A 397 -10.63 5.85 -5.63
N ILE A 398 -10.81 6.24 -4.36
CA ILE A 398 -9.69 6.59 -3.47
C ILE A 398 -8.69 5.43 -3.41
N LEU A 399 -9.16 4.19 -3.22
CA LEU A 399 -8.27 3.02 -3.19
C LEU A 399 -7.56 2.79 -4.53
N LYS A 400 -8.31 2.88 -5.63
CA LYS A 400 -7.78 2.63 -6.98
C LYS A 400 -6.77 3.69 -7.40
N TYR A 401 -7.12 4.97 -7.26
CA TYR A 401 -6.35 6.08 -7.79
C TYR A 401 -5.02 6.22 -7.08
N ASN A 402 -4.97 5.78 -5.82
CA ASN A 402 -3.79 5.80 -4.97
C ASN A 402 -3.00 4.48 -4.95
N ASN A 403 -3.37 3.48 -5.75
CA ASN A 403 -2.76 2.14 -5.71
C ASN A 403 -2.68 1.56 -4.28
N PHE A 404 -3.70 1.85 -3.47
CA PHE A 404 -3.67 1.77 -2.01
C PHE A 404 -3.17 0.43 -1.47
N TYR A 405 -3.80 -0.67 -1.88
CA TYR A 405 -3.45 -1.99 -1.37
C TYR A 405 -2.02 -2.39 -1.71
N ALA A 406 -1.56 -2.12 -2.94
CA ALA A 406 -0.21 -2.51 -3.35
C ALA A 406 0.85 -1.76 -2.54
N SER A 407 0.68 -0.43 -2.39
CA SER A 407 1.61 0.40 -1.64
C SER A 407 1.66 0.04 -0.14
N VAL A 408 0.50 -0.14 0.50
CA VAL A 408 0.44 -0.53 1.92
C VAL A 408 1.05 -1.91 2.13
N ILE A 409 0.76 -2.88 1.27
CA ILE A 409 1.31 -4.24 1.40
C ILE A 409 2.82 -4.25 1.13
N ALA A 410 3.31 -3.44 0.19
CA ALA A 410 4.75 -3.28 -0.06
C ALA A 410 5.47 -2.74 1.17
N SER A 411 4.97 -1.63 1.73
CA SER A 411 5.56 -0.98 2.92
C SER A 411 5.51 -1.90 4.14
N ALA A 412 4.35 -2.50 4.42
CA ALA A 412 4.19 -3.43 5.53
C ALA A 412 5.01 -4.71 5.37
N SER A 413 5.25 -5.18 4.13
CA SER A 413 6.15 -6.30 3.87
C SER A 413 7.58 -5.97 4.23
N ARG A 414 8.06 -4.77 3.85
CA ARG A 414 9.38 -4.29 4.25
C ARG A 414 9.46 -4.09 5.77
N ALA A 415 8.43 -3.56 6.41
CA ALA A 415 8.39 -3.36 7.85
C ALA A 415 8.32 -4.69 8.64
N TRP A 416 7.68 -5.73 8.09
CA TRP A 416 7.69 -7.06 8.68
C TRP A 416 9.06 -7.73 8.53
N GLN A 417 9.63 -7.72 7.33
CA GLN A 417 10.88 -8.39 7.03
C GLN A 417 12.12 -7.65 7.57
N GLY A 418 12.05 -6.33 7.68
CA GLY A 418 13.23 -5.49 7.89
C GLY A 418 14.14 -5.46 6.66
N GLY A 419 15.37 -5.02 6.86
CA GLY A 419 16.35 -4.84 5.79
C GLY A 419 16.07 -3.59 4.96
N GLY A 420 16.15 -3.73 3.65
CA GLY A 420 16.30 -2.60 2.73
C GLY A 420 17.75 -2.13 2.73
N LYS A 421 18.33 -1.94 1.54
CA LYS A 421 19.76 -1.60 1.43
C LYS A 421 20.03 -0.17 1.84
N GLN A 422 19.18 0.75 1.39
CA GLN A 422 19.32 2.18 1.58
C GLN A 422 17.95 2.80 1.77
N TYR A 423 17.92 4.01 2.33
CA TYR A 423 16.69 4.80 2.36
C TYR A 423 16.42 5.38 0.96
N ILE A 424 15.18 5.76 0.67
CA ILE A 424 14.77 6.21 -0.67
C ILE A 424 15.60 7.38 -1.21
N GLU A 425 16.13 8.23 -0.33
CA GLU A 425 16.99 9.36 -0.69
C GLU A 425 18.35 8.95 -1.29
N GLN A 426 18.72 7.68 -1.18
CA GLN A 426 19.92 7.11 -1.79
C GLN A 426 19.57 5.93 -2.73
N GLY A 427 18.58 5.11 -2.34
CA GLY A 427 18.17 3.93 -3.10
C GLY A 427 17.23 4.21 -4.29
N GLY A 428 16.60 5.38 -4.31
CA GLY A 428 15.70 5.82 -5.37
C GLY A 428 14.51 4.89 -5.62
N THR A 429 13.91 5.04 -6.80
CA THR A 429 12.74 4.26 -7.26
C THR A 429 13.06 3.29 -8.40
N ILE A 430 14.34 3.11 -8.75
CA ILE A 430 14.77 2.30 -9.91
C ILE A 430 15.07 0.87 -9.48
N LEU A 431 14.63 -0.10 -10.29
CA LEU A 431 15.08 -1.49 -10.20
C LEU A 431 16.38 -1.69 -10.98
N PRO A 432 17.40 -2.33 -10.39
CA PRO A 432 18.54 -2.77 -11.18
C PRO A 432 18.11 -3.87 -12.18
N ASN A 433 18.92 -4.07 -13.23
CA ASN A 433 18.60 -5.08 -14.25
C ASN A 433 18.93 -6.52 -13.83
N THR A 434 19.77 -6.69 -12.80
CA THR A 434 20.23 -7.97 -12.23
C THR A 434 20.53 -7.81 -10.73
N GLY A 435 20.74 -8.93 -10.03
CA GLY A 435 21.19 -8.96 -8.64
C GLY A 435 20.06 -8.90 -7.61
N ASP A 436 20.46 -8.97 -6.33
CA ASP A 436 19.58 -9.29 -5.20
C ASP A 436 18.37 -8.35 -5.05
N GLU A 437 18.49 -7.06 -5.38
CA GLU A 437 17.35 -6.13 -5.27
C GLU A 437 16.26 -6.41 -6.29
N LEU A 438 16.64 -6.78 -7.53
CA LEU A 438 15.67 -7.19 -8.53
C LEU A 438 15.04 -8.52 -8.13
N GLU A 439 15.84 -9.47 -7.65
CA GLU A 439 15.36 -10.79 -7.21
C GLU A 439 14.40 -10.68 -6.03
N ASP A 440 14.74 -9.85 -5.03
CA ASP A 440 13.91 -9.58 -3.85
C ASP A 440 12.57 -8.95 -4.24
N PHE A 441 12.59 -7.91 -5.07
CA PHE A 441 11.36 -7.27 -5.54
C PHE A 441 10.55 -8.20 -6.46
N SER A 442 11.20 -9.03 -7.29
CA SER A 442 10.52 -10.00 -8.16
C SER A 442 9.83 -11.12 -7.39
N ASP A 443 10.43 -11.58 -6.29
CA ASP A 443 9.81 -12.53 -5.36
C ASP A 443 8.61 -11.89 -4.66
N TRP A 444 8.75 -10.67 -4.12
CA TRP A 444 7.62 -9.94 -3.54
C TRP A 444 6.48 -9.73 -4.55
N GLU A 445 6.79 -9.27 -5.76
CA GLU A 445 5.81 -9.02 -6.82
C GLU A 445 5.09 -10.32 -7.21
N THR A 446 5.80 -11.45 -7.25
CA THR A 446 5.20 -12.74 -7.58
C THR A 446 4.19 -13.17 -6.51
N ARG A 447 4.54 -13.04 -5.22
CA ARG A 447 3.64 -13.33 -4.10
C ARG A 447 2.45 -12.38 -4.07
N PHE A 448 2.70 -11.08 -4.25
CA PHE A 448 1.65 -10.07 -4.31
C PHE A 448 0.65 -10.36 -5.44
N LEU A 449 1.13 -10.72 -6.63
CA LEU A 449 0.26 -11.07 -7.75
C LEU A 449 -0.52 -12.37 -7.50
N PHE A 450 0.04 -13.33 -6.77
CA PHE A 450 -0.71 -14.50 -6.31
C PHE A 450 -1.93 -14.05 -5.47
N HIS A 451 -1.72 -13.26 -4.41
CA HIS A 451 -2.82 -12.79 -3.56
C HIS A 451 -3.81 -11.86 -4.29
N LYS A 452 -3.32 -11.02 -5.21
CA LYS A 452 -4.15 -10.21 -6.12
C LYS A 452 -5.08 -11.05 -6.98
N HIS A 453 -4.73 -12.30 -7.29
CA HIS A 453 -5.60 -13.21 -8.02
C HIS A 453 -6.51 -14.06 -7.14
N HIS A 454 -6.31 -14.02 -5.82
CA HIS A 454 -7.03 -14.80 -4.82
C HIS A 454 -7.74 -13.89 -3.81
N CYS A 455 -7.20 -13.70 -2.60
CA CYS A 455 -7.89 -12.95 -1.54
C CYS A 455 -8.18 -11.47 -1.86
N LEU A 456 -7.43 -10.85 -2.77
CA LEU A 456 -7.61 -9.45 -3.20
C LEU A 456 -8.27 -9.30 -4.59
N ARG A 457 -8.80 -10.39 -5.18
CA ARG A 457 -9.30 -10.39 -6.57
C ARG A 457 -10.42 -9.40 -6.87
N ASP A 458 -11.18 -9.03 -5.84
CA ASP A 458 -12.34 -8.13 -5.93
C ASP A 458 -11.95 -6.67 -5.60
N GLU A 459 -10.68 -6.40 -5.31
CA GLU A 459 -10.18 -5.06 -5.00
C GLU A 459 -9.65 -4.31 -6.23
N PRO A 460 -9.81 -2.97 -6.27
CA PRO A 460 -9.50 -2.18 -7.44
C PRO A 460 -8.00 -1.86 -7.51
N ILE A 461 -7.16 -2.87 -7.74
CA ILE A 461 -5.70 -2.74 -7.74
C ILE A 461 -5.18 -2.57 -9.18
N PRO A 462 -4.69 -1.38 -9.58
CA PRO A 462 -4.24 -1.10 -10.96
C PRO A 462 -2.82 -1.61 -11.27
N TYR A 463 -2.42 -2.75 -10.69
CA TYR A 463 -1.04 -3.26 -10.76
C TYR A 463 -0.94 -4.57 -11.55
N VAL A 464 0.10 -4.69 -12.38
CA VAL A 464 0.49 -5.94 -13.07
C VAL A 464 2.00 -6.13 -12.95
N ARG A 465 2.49 -7.32 -13.33
CA ARG A 465 3.93 -7.60 -13.31
C ARG A 465 4.71 -6.55 -14.09
N GLN A 466 5.72 -5.97 -13.45
CA GLN A 466 6.63 -4.99 -14.06
C GLN A 466 8.08 -5.43 -14.12
N THR A 467 8.50 -6.41 -13.30
CA THR A 467 9.90 -6.89 -13.26
C THR A 467 10.38 -7.54 -14.55
N ASN A 468 9.46 -7.93 -15.43
CA ASN A 468 9.75 -8.46 -16.77
C ASN A 468 9.71 -7.38 -17.87
N VAL A 469 9.41 -6.13 -17.54
CA VAL A 469 9.40 -5.02 -18.47
C VAL A 469 10.82 -4.45 -18.56
N ARG A 470 11.29 -4.28 -19.79
CA ARG A 470 12.65 -3.81 -20.12
C ARG A 470 12.54 -2.73 -21.19
N TRP A 471 13.24 -1.64 -20.98
CA TRP A 471 13.34 -0.51 -21.90
C TRP A 471 14.81 -0.20 -22.18
N ALA A 472 15.11 0.30 -23.36
CA ALA A 472 16.34 1.03 -23.60
C ALA A 472 16.04 2.53 -23.63
N ILE A 473 16.99 3.31 -23.12
CA ILE A 473 16.91 4.75 -22.98
C ILE A 473 18.19 5.36 -23.53
N ALA A 474 18.08 6.39 -24.36
CA ALA A 474 19.19 7.17 -24.87
C ALA A 474 18.89 8.67 -24.78
N SER A 475 19.90 9.48 -24.47
CA SER A 475 19.74 10.94 -24.40
C SER A 475 20.09 11.68 -25.69
N SER A 476 20.57 10.98 -26.70
CA SER A 476 20.93 11.55 -27.99
C SER A 476 20.83 10.49 -29.08
N LEU A 477 20.64 10.96 -30.32
CA LEU A 477 20.65 10.12 -31.52
C LEU A 477 21.72 10.63 -32.50
N SER A 478 22.38 9.73 -33.22
CA SER A 478 23.15 10.01 -34.44
C SER A 478 22.57 9.18 -35.57
N ASP A 479 22.22 9.80 -36.70
CA ASP A 479 21.56 9.12 -37.83
C ASP A 479 20.31 8.30 -37.43
N ASN A 480 19.52 8.82 -36.48
CA ASN A 480 18.38 8.14 -35.85
C ASN A 480 18.73 6.83 -35.13
N GLN A 481 19.99 6.65 -34.73
CA GLN A 481 20.45 5.57 -33.87
C GLN A 481 20.81 6.10 -32.48
N PRO A 482 20.46 5.38 -31.40
CA PRO A 482 20.80 5.80 -30.05
C PRO A 482 22.31 5.83 -29.81
N ILE A 483 22.77 6.87 -29.13
CA ILE A 483 24.12 6.95 -28.58
C ILE A 483 24.01 6.81 -27.06
N ASP A 484 24.96 6.09 -26.45
CA ASP A 484 25.05 5.87 -24.99
C ASP A 484 23.76 5.27 -24.38
N GLU A 485 23.22 4.25 -25.03
CA GLU A 485 22.02 3.58 -24.53
C GLU A 485 22.26 2.87 -23.19
N GLN A 486 21.22 2.88 -22.35
CA GLN A 486 21.15 2.07 -21.15
C GLN A 486 19.83 1.32 -21.07
N VAL A 487 19.88 0.08 -20.56
CA VAL A 487 18.69 -0.71 -20.30
C VAL A 487 18.17 -0.41 -18.91
N VAL A 488 16.85 -0.29 -18.76
CA VAL A 488 16.18 -0.13 -17.47
C VAL A 488 15.06 -1.14 -17.28
N THR A 489 14.74 -1.43 -16.03
CA THR A 489 13.73 -2.40 -15.61
C THR A 489 12.57 -1.70 -14.91
N GLY A 490 11.35 -2.00 -15.35
CA GLY A 490 10.14 -1.48 -14.73
C GLY A 490 9.08 -1.05 -15.74
N ALA A 491 7.84 -0.94 -15.27
CA ALA A 491 6.72 -0.43 -16.06
C ALA A 491 6.63 1.09 -15.96
N GLY A 492 6.90 1.64 -14.78
CA GLY A 492 7.03 3.08 -14.51
C GLY A 492 8.48 3.43 -14.18
N ILE A 493 9.00 4.49 -14.81
CA ILE A 493 10.39 4.93 -14.68
C ILE A 493 10.40 6.45 -14.54
N TYR A 494 10.98 6.95 -13.44
CA TYR A 494 11.35 8.36 -13.32
C TYR A 494 12.64 8.63 -14.10
N LEU A 495 12.57 9.53 -15.07
CA LEU A 495 13.75 10.10 -15.71
C LEU A 495 14.38 11.15 -14.79
N ASN A 496 13.56 11.97 -14.14
CA ASN A 496 13.92 12.83 -13.03
C ASN A 496 12.77 12.86 -12.02
N HIS A 497 13.08 12.62 -10.73
CA HIS A 497 12.05 12.57 -9.69
C HIS A 497 11.51 13.97 -9.36
N THR A 498 10.30 14.06 -8.80
CA THR A 498 9.74 15.36 -8.34
C THR A 498 10.58 16.02 -7.23
N TRP A 499 11.41 15.25 -6.52
CA TRP A 499 12.35 15.75 -5.50
C TRP A 499 13.78 15.86 -6.03
N ARG A 500 13.97 15.69 -7.35
CA ARG A 500 15.22 15.84 -8.09
C ARG A 500 16.39 15.16 -7.37
N LYS A 501 17.43 15.92 -7.01
CA LYS A 501 18.67 15.45 -6.36
C LYS A 501 18.46 14.76 -5.01
N THR A 502 17.28 14.86 -4.40
CA THR A 502 16.99 14.20 -3.12
C THR A 502 16.56 12.75 -3.30
N VAL A 503 15.86 12.39 -4.38
CA VAL A 503 15.44 11.01 -4.64
C VAL A 503 16.01 10.59 -5.99
N PRO A 504 17.05 9.73 -6.01
CA PRO A 504 17.72 9.33 -7.24
C PRO A 504 16.75 8.72 -8.27
N ALA A 505 16.95 9.13 -9.52
CA ALA A 505 16.24 8.68 -10.71
C ALA A 505 17.25 8.33 -11.82
N ILE A 506 16.81 8.23 -13.08
CA ILE A 506 17.74 7.89 -14.18
C ILE A 506 18.75 9.02 -14.40
N TYR A 507 18.30 10.27 -14.22
CA TYR A 507 19.10 11.47 -14.31
C TYR A 507 18.86 12.36 -13.08
N ASP A 508 19.92 12.99 -12.58
CA ASP A 508 19.84 13.87 -11.40
C ASP A 508 19.67 15.36 -11.76
N ASP A 509 20.09 15.78 -12.97
CA ASP A 509 20.28 17.19 -13.31
C ASP A 509 20.20 17.54 -14.81
N LYS A 510 19.36 16.85 -15.60
CA LYS A 510 19.14 17.20 -17.02
C LYS A 510 18.61 18.63 -17.19
N ASN A 511 19.11 19.33 -18.22
CA ASN A 511 18.73 20.71 -18.50
C ASN A 511 17.30 20.77 -19.04
N SER A 512 16.65 21.91 -18.83
CA SER A 512 15.40 22.22 -19.52
C SER A 512 15.66 22.24 -21.03
N ASN A 513 14.81 21.58 -21.80
CA ASN A 513 14.88 21.30 -23.25
C ASN A 513 15.69 20.07 -23.71
N ASP A 514 16.32 19.32 -22.80
CA ASP A 514 16.87 18.01 -23.16
C ASP A 514 15.76 17.05 -23.59
N THR A 515 16.04 16.13 -24.51
CA THR A 515 15.06 15.12 -24.96
C THR A 515 15.62 13.73 -24.79
N VAL A 516 14.80 12.83 -24.24
CA VAL A 516 15.16 11.42 -24.04
C VAL A 516 14.32 10.54 -24.96
N TYR A 517 14.98 9.54 -25.55
CA TYR A 517 14.38 8.56 -26.43
C TYR A 517 14.31 7.22 -25.71
N VAL A 518 13.11 6.64 -25.64
CA VAL A 518 12.84 5.40 -24.91
C VAL A 518 12.20 4.39 -25.85
N TRP A 519 12.64 3.13 -25.84
CA TRP A 519 12.00 2.11 -26.67
C TRP A 519 12.05 0.71 -26.07
N THR A 520 11.12 -0.12 -26.54
CA THR A 520 11.17 -1.56 -26.36
C THR A 520 10.39 -2.27 -27.46
N TYR A 521 10.52 -3.59 -27.51
CA TYR A 521 9.69 -4.44 -28.35
C TYR A 521 8.89 -5.43 -27.51
N VAL A 522 7.57 -5.43 -27.74
CA VAL A 522 6.59 -6.27 -27.06
C VAL A 522 6.27 -7.49 -27.91
N TYR A 523 6.62 -8.68 -27.43
CA TYR A 523 6.23 -9.94 -28.09
C TYR A 523 4.77 -10.24 -27.77
N SER A 524 4.02 -10.66 -28.78
CA SER A 524 2.74 -11.32 -28.61
C SER A 524 2.78 -12.72 -29.23
N PRO A 525 2.36 -13.78 -28.49
CA PRO A 525 2.32 -15.13 -29.04
C PRO A 525 1.23 -15.30 -30.11
N LYS A 526 0.27 -14.37 -30.17
CA LYS A 526 -0.86 -14.37 -31.09
C LYS A 526 -1.28 -12.93 -31.42
N ARG A 527 -1.95 -12.76 -32.55
CA ARG A 527 -2.66 -11.50 -32.83
C ARG A 527 -3.79 -11.35 -31.82
N GLN A 528 -3.85 -10.24 -31.09
CA GLN A 528 -4.87 -10.02 -30.07
C GLN A 528 -5.04 -8.53 -29.76
N THR A 529 -6.23 -8.18 -29.28
CA THR A 529 -6.50 -6.87 -28.69
C THR A 529 -6.10 -6.88 -27.23
N ALA A 530 -5.34 -5.89 -26.79
CA ALA A 530 -4.87 -5.72 -25.42
C ALA A 530 -5.24 -4.33 -24.87
N GLY A 531 -5.19 -4.19 -23.55
CA GLY A 531 -5.10 -2.90 -22.90
C GLY A 531 -3.63 -2.49 -22.74
N ALA A 532 -3.38 -1.19 -22.62
CA ALA A 532 -2.11 -0.64 -22.18
C ALA A 532 -2.37 0.43 -21.12
N LEU A 533 -1.71 0.31 -19.98
CA LEU A 533 -1.65 1.39 -18.99
C LEU A 533 -0.51 2.31 -19.42
N VAL A 534 -0.82 3.58 -19.65
CA VAL A 534 0.12 4.56 -20.20
C VAL A 534 0.01 5.87 -19.43
N GLU A 535 1.13 6.46 -19.02
CA GLU A 535 1.22 7.77 -18.37
C GLU A 535 2.59 8.39 -18.65
N LEU A 536 2.66 9.67 -19.01
CA LEU A 536 3.95 10.37 -19.23
C LEU A 536 4.20 11.48 -18.19
N GLN A 537 3.19 11.78 -17.37
CA GLN A 537 3.23 12.66 -16.22
C GLN A 537 2.21 12.13 -15.21
N ASN A 538 2.66 11.72 -14.02
CA ASN A 538 1.75 11.36 -12.94
C ASN A 538 1.30 12.62 -12.18
N TYR A 539 0.08 13.07 -12.41
CA TYR A 539 -0.47 14.20 -11.65
C TYR A 539 -0.68 13.79 -10.19
N SER A 540 -0.21 14.64 -9.28
CA SER A 540 -0.41 14.42 -7.84
C SER A 540 -1.85 14.68 -7.49
N ARG A 541 -2.44 13.81 -6.67
CA ARG A 541 -3.81 13.96 -6.14
C ARG A 541 -3.92 14.99 -5.02
N SER A 542 -2.87 15.79 -4.82
CA SER A 542 -2.85 16.92 -3.89
C SER A 542 -2.55 18.26 -4.52
N GLU A 543 -2.25 18.28 -5.82
CA GLU A 543 -1.81 19.51 -6.48
C GLU A 543 -2.82 20.05 -7.43
N GLN A 544 -3.00 21.38 -7.41
CA GLN A 544 -3.85 22.10 -8.35
C GLN A 544 -3.12 22.30 -9.67
N ASP A 545 -2.68 21.21 -10.29
CA ASP A 545 -1.91 21.21 -11.51
C ASP A 545 -2.77 21.59 -12.72
N VAL A 546 -2.12 22.06 -13.78
CA VAL A 546 -2.77 22.26 -15.08
C VAL A 546 -2.74 20.93 -15.85
N ALA A 547 -3.91 20.51 -16.32
CA ALA A 547 -4.03 19.29 -17.13
C ALA A 547 -3.32 19.42 -18.49
N PRO A 548 -3.06 18.30 -19.19
CA PRO A 548 -2.54 18.35 -20.56
C PRO A 548 -3.48 19.10 -21.50
N GLU A 549 -2.93 19.65 -22.59
CA GLU A 549 -3.72 20.26 -23.66
C GLU A 549 -4.37 19.20 -24.56
N ASP A 550 -5.40 19.59 -25.31
CA ASP A 550 -6.03 18.71 -26.29
C ASP A 550 -5.00 18.21 -27.32
N GLY A 551 -5.02 16.89 -27.56
CA GLY A 551 -4.09 16.25 -28.48
C GLY A 551 -2.64 16.13 -27.97
N LYS A 552 -2.36 16.48 -26.69
CA LYS A 552 -1.04 16.28 -26.06
C LYS A 552 -1.09 15.23 -24.95
N TRP A 553 -0.03 14.44 -24.79
CA TRP A 553 0.06 13.44 -23.72
C TRP A 553 0.33 14.05 -22.35
N ASP A 554 1.09 15.13 -22.33
CA ASP A 554 1.50 15.89 -21.15
C ASP A 554 1.75 17.35 -21.56
N ARG A 555 2.20 18.17 -20.62
CA ARG A 555 2.57 19.58 -20.86
C ARG A 555 4.00 19.76 -21.39
N LYS A 556 4.74 18.67 -21.60
CA LYS A 556 6.13 18.71 -22.08
C LYS A 556 6.23 18.50 -23.59
N GLY A 557 5.19 17.95 -24.20
CA GLY A 557 5.14 17.67 -25.64
C GLY A 557 5.62 16.27 -25.99
N SER A 558 5.52 15.34 -25.04
CA SER A 558 5.90 13.95 -25.27
C SER A 558 5.02 13.27 -26.31
N VAL A 559 5.63 12.36 -27.07
CA VAL A 559 4.95 11.56 -28.10
C VAL A 559 5.29 10.09 -27.98
N ILE A 560 4.35 9.23 -28.35
CA ILE A 560 4.49 7.77 -28.33
C ILE A 560 4.21 7.25 -29.74
N TYR A 561 5.04 6.34 -30.24
CA TYR A 561 4.84 5.61 -31.48
C TYR A 561 4.63 4.13 -31.16
N TRP A 562 3.61 3.53 -31.79
CA TRP A 562 3.31 2.10 -31.76
C TRP A 562 3.34 1.54 -33.17
N ASN A 563 4.29 0.64 -33.43
CA ASN A 563 4.57 0.12 -34.78
C ASN A 563 4.69 1.27 -35.80
N ASP A 564 5.55 2.25 -35.47
CA ASP A 564 5.89 3.43 -36.28
C ASP A 564 4.73 4.39 -36.59
N LYS A 565 3.58 4.22 -35.91
CA LYS A 565 2.44 5.15 -35.96
C LYS A 565 2.29 5.88 -34.63
N GLU A 566 2.06 7.18 -34.68
CA GLU A 566 1.81 7.96 -33.47
C GLU A 566 0.56 7.46 -32.75
N LEU A 567 0.68 7.21 -31.45
CA LEU A 567 -0.43 6.95 -30.55
C LEU A 567 -0.96 8.27 -30.02
N LEU A 568 -2.23 8.54 -30.29
CA LEU A 568 -2.89 9.74 -29.80
C LEU A 568 -3.22 9.64 -28.30
N PRO A 569 -3.11 10.74 -27.55
CA PRO A 569 -3.54 10.81 -26.16
C PRO A 569 -5.06 10.66 -26.03
N PRO A 570 -5.57 10.41 -24.82
CA PRO A 570 -7.02 10.44 -24.58
C PRO A 570 -7.56 11.86 -24.76
N LEU A 571 -8.89 11.96 -24.90
CA LEU A 571 -9.59 13.23 -24.74
C LEU A 571 -9.63 13.57 -23.25
N TRP A 572 -8.97 14.66 -22.85
CA TRP A 572 -8.83 15.04 -21.44
C TRP A 572 -10.09 15.73 -20.92
N THR A 573 -10.47 15.41 -19.69
CA THR A 573 -11.66 15.99 -19.03
C THR A 573 -11.47 17.48 -18.79
N HIS A 574 -10.28 17.87 -18.33
CA HIS A 574 -9.96 19.25 -18.00
C HIS A 574 -8.91 19.86 -18.93
N ALA A 575 -8.89 19.49 -20.22
CA ALA A 575 -7.86 19.89 -21.18
C ALA A 575 -7.41 21.36 -21.03
N GLY A 576 -6.12 21.56 -20.75
CA GLY A 576 -5.49 22.88 -20.58
C GLY A 576 -5.93 23.71 -19.37
N LYS A 577 -6.78 23.18 -18.47
CA LYS A 577 -7.31 23.90 -17.31
C LYS A 577 -6.54 23.54 -16.04
N ARG A 578 -6.45 24.51 -15.12
CA ARG A 578 -6.03 24.26 -13.74
C ARG A 578 -7.15 23.56 -12.99
N VAL A 579 -6.86 22.41 -12.38
CA VAL A 579 -7.86 21.61 -11.65
C VAL A 579 -7.80 21.96 -10.16
N ALA A 580 -8.78 22.72 -9.67
CA ALA A 580 -8.85 23.07 -8.24
C ALA A 580 -9.19 21.84 -7.36
N ASN A 581 -8.81 21.87 -6.09
CA ASN A 581 -9.04 20.74 -5.16
C ASN A 581 -10.51 20.32 -5.05
N GLU A 582 -11.46 21.26 -5.17
CA GLU A 582 -12.90 20.97 -5.09
C GLU A 582 -13.51 20.48 -6.40
N THR A 583 -12.74 20.49 -7.49
CA THR A 583 -13.14 19.90 -8.78
C THR A 583 -12.76 18.43 -8.78
N PRO A 584 -13.70 17.49 -9.04
CA PRO A 584 -13.35 16.08 -9.15
C PRO A 584 -12.25 15.86 -10.19
N MET A 585 -11.21 15.10 -9.84
CA MET A 585 -10.23 14.72 -10.85
C MET A 585 -10.90 13.87 -11.93
N GLY A 586 -10.55 14.13 -13.18
CA GLY A 586 -11.14 13.48 -14.34
C GLY A 586 -10.35 12.24 -14.72
N ASN A 587 -9.64 12.32 -15.84
CA ASN A 587 -8.95 11.22 -16.48
C ASN A 587 -7.46 11.48 -16.70
N GLU A 588 -6.90 12.48 -16.01
CA GLU A 588 -5.52 12.91 -16.12
C GLU A 588 -4.54 11.82 -15.67
N ASN A 589 -4.85 11.13 -14.56
CA ASN A 589 -4.08 9.97 -14.11
C ASN A 589 -4.49 8.68 -14.83
N LEU A 590 -3.52 7.79 -15.07
CA LEU A 590 -3.77 6.48 -15.69
C LEU A 590 -4.81 5.65 -14.93
N THR A 591 -4.86 5.79 -13.61
CA THR A 591 -5.76 5.03 -12.73
C THR A 591 -7.19 5.49 -12.81
N ALA A 592 -7.43 6.73 -13.25
CA ALA A 592 -8.75 7.34 -13.38
C ALA A 592 -9.39 7.12 -14.76
N ARG A 593 -8.67 6.52 -15.71
CA ARG A 593 -9.16 6.27 -17.07
C ARG A 593 -9.14 4.80 -17.48
N PRO A 594 -9.93 4.40 -18.50
CA PRO A 594 -9.78 3.10 -19.13
C PRO A 594 -8.38 2.94 -19.74
N PRO A 595 -7.83 1.72 -19.78
CA PRO A 595 -6.60 1.45 -20.52
C PRO A 595 -6.73 1.81 -22.00
N LEU A 596 -5.63 2.22 -22.63
CA LEU A 596 -5.57 2.38 -24.07
C LEU A 596 -5.74 1.02 -24.76
N ILE A 597 -6.56 0.95 -25.80
CA ILE A 597 -6.79 -0.30 -26.52
C ILE A 597 -5.82 -0.39 -27.70
N LEU A 598 -4.97 -1.42 -27.69
CA LEU A 598 -3.96 -1.67 -28.72
C LEU A 598 -4.23 -2.98 -29.45
N GLN A 599 -3.91 -3.01 -30.74
CA GLN A 599 -3.84 -4.25 -31.52
C GLN A 599 -2.40 -4.75 -31.54
N LEU A 600 -2.18 -5.94 -30.97
CA LEU A 600 -0.90 -6.61 -30.99
C LEU A 600 -0.88 -7.56 -32.18
N HIS A 601 0.16 -7.46 -33.00
CA HIS A 601 0.50 -8.45 -34.01
C HIS A 601 1.15 -9.65 -33.32
N LYS A 602 1.00 -10.84 -33.92
CA LYS A 602 1.81 -12.00 -33.52
C LYS A 602 3.28 -11.67 -33.83
N GLY A 603 4.18 -11.94 -32.89
CA GLY A 603 5.58 -11.53 -32.98
C GLY A 603 5.83 -10.22 -32.22
N TRP A 604 6.85 -9.49 -32.63
CA TRP A 604 7.31 -8.29 -31.94
C TRP A 604 6.57 -7.04 -32.43
N ASN A 605 6.18 -6.18 -31.48
CA ASN A 605 5.52 -4.90 -31.71
C ASN A 605 6.43 -3.82 -31.13
N LYS A 606 6.77 -2.80 -31.92
CA LYS A 606 7.71 -1.74 -31.54
C LYS A 606 6.97 -0.64 -30.79
N VAL A 607 7.53 -0.18 -29.68
CA VAL A 607 7.09 1.05 -29.01
C VAL A 607 8.28 1.98 -28.82
N VAL A 608 8.09 3.24 -29.17
CA VAL A 608 9.10 4.30 -29.01
C VAL A 608 8.42 5.51 -28.37
N MET A 609 9.10 6.18 -27.45
CA MET A 609 8.66 7.43 -26.87
C MET A 609 9.76 8.47 -27.03
N VAL A 610 9.34 9.71 -27.28
CA VAL A 610 10.21 10.89 -27.28
C VAL A 610 9.72 11.77 -26.15
N LEU A 611 10.57 11.96 -25.15
CA LEU A 611 10.24 12.56 -23.86
C LEU A 611 11.09 13.81 -23.65
N PRO A 612 10.63 14.99 -24.12
CA PRO A 612 11.28 16.25 -23.84
C PRO A 612 11.18 16.60 -22.34
N ASN A 613 12.22 17.23 -21.81
CA ASN A 613 12.30 17.80 -20.48
C ASN A 613 12.10 19.31 -20.54
N THR A 614 10.96 19.76 -21.04
CA THR A 614 10.62 21.20 -21.03
C THR A 614 9.93 21.57 -19.72
N ASP A 615 10.01 22.85 -19.37
CA ASP A 615 9.29 23.39 -18.22
C ASP A 615 7.79 23.15 -18.42
N ALA A 616 7.16 22.48 -17.45
CA ALA A 616 5.75 22.14 -17.51
C ALA A 616 4.93 23.17 -16.73
N ASP A 617 4.70 24.33 -17.35
CA ASP A 617 4.03 25.46 -16.73
C ASP A 617 2.73 25.07 -16.02
N GLY A 618 2.63 25.46 -14.75
CA GLY A 618 1.46 25.20 -13.92
C GLY A 618 1.41 23.83 -13.25
N ILE A 619 2.48 23.04 -13.32
CA ILE A 619 2.66 21.79 -12.56
C ILE A 619 3.62 22.04 -11.38
N ARG A 620 3.19 21.75 -10.14
CA ARG A 620 4.04 21.94 -8.95
C ARG A 620 5.01 20.78 -8.75
N LEU A 621 4.48 19.55 -8.75
CA LEU A 621 5.26 18.33 -8.62
C LEU A 621 5.61 17.81 -10.02
N ASP A 622 6.58 18.49 -10.63
CA ASP A 622 7.04 18.19 -12.00
C ASP A 622 7.77 16.85 -12.04
N LYS A 623 7.17 15.86 -12.71
CA LYS A 623 7.66 14.48 -12.77
C LYS A 623 7.99 14.15 -14.21
N TRP A 624 9.27 14.19 -14.54
CA TRP A 624 9.70 13.71 -15.84
C TRP A 624 9.84 12.19 -15.79
N MET A 625 8.86 11.49 -16.38
CA MET A 625 8.73 10.04 -16.24
C MET A 625 7.99 9.41 -17.42
N PHE A 626 7.89 8.09 -17.41
CA PHE A 626 6.90 7.38 -18.20
C PHE A 626 6.46 6.10 -17.48
N THR A 627 5.20 5.71 -17.71
CA THR A 627 4.62 4.43 -17.37
C THR A 627 4.04 3.82 -18.63
N PHE A 628 4.44 2.58 -18.97
CA PHE A 628 3.84 1.82 -20.05
C PHE A 628 3.89 0.32 -19.79
N VAL A 629 2.73 -0.33 -19.77
CA VAL A 629 2.65 -1.80 -19.63
C VAL A 629 1.40 -2.38 -20.30
N ILE A 630 1.58 -3.52 -20.98
CA ILE A 630 0.50 -4.26 -21.63
C ILE A 630 -0.30 -5.07 -20.60
N THR A 631 -1.61 -4.99 -20.72
CA THR A 631 -2.60 -5.61 -19.84
C THR A 631 -3.76 -6.22 -20.63
N ASN A 632 -4.70 -6.88 -19.94
CA ASN A 632 -6.03 -7.11 -20.49
C ASN A 632 -6.77 -5.78 -20.72
N LYS A 633 -7.88 -5.81 -21.47
CA LYS A 633 -8.65 -4.60 -21.81
C LYS A 633 -9.17 -3.80 -20.60
N GLN A 634 -9.19 -4.43 -19.42
CA GLN A 634 -9.62 -3.80 -18.16
C GLN A 634 -8.46 -3.19 -17.36
N GLY A 635 -7.19 -3.45 -17.73
CA GLY A 635 -6.03 -2.92 -16.99
C GLY A 635 -5.72 -3.69 -15.70
N THR A 636 -6.34 -4.85 -15.50
CA THR A 636 -6.32 -5.56 -14.21
C THR A 636 -5.44 -6.80 -14.21
N LYS A 637 -5.05 -7.32 -15.38
CA LYS A 637 -4.23 -8.55 -15.49
C LYS A 637 -3.18 -8.42 -16.58
N ALA A 638 -2.00 -8.99 -16.34
CA ALA A 638 -1.01 -9.20 -17.40
C ALA A 638 -1.54 -10.22 -18.42
N LEU A 639 -1.15 -10.07 -19.68
CA LEU A 639 -1.44 -11.06 -20.71
C LEU A 639 -0.38 -12.17 -20.71
N SER A 640 -0.82 -13.42 -20.84
CA SER A 640 0.08 -14.57 -20.89
C SER A 640 0.97 -14.55 -22.14
N GLY A 641 2.26 -14.84 -21.95
CA GLY A 641 3.25 -14.95 -23.02
C GLY A 641 3.77 -13.62 -23.58
N ILE A 642 3.36 -12.46 -23.02
CA ILE A 642 3.96 -11.17 -23.38
C ILE A 642 5.39 -11.09 -22.85
N LYS A 643 6.31 -10.63 -23.69
CA LYS A 643 7.72 -10.39 -23.35
C LYS A 643 8.13 -9.00 -23.80
N TYR A 644 9.03 -8.37 -23.06
CA TYR A 644 9.62 -7.08 -23.40
C TYR A 644 11.11 -7.29 -23.59
N ASP A 645 11.67 -6.76 -24.66
CA ASP A 645 13.13 -6.73 -24.80
C ASP A 645 13.51 -5.60 -25.80
N PRO A 646 14.38 -4.67 -25.42
CA PRO A 646 14.72 -3.54 -26.27
C PRO A 646 15.66 -3.87 -27.44
N HIS A 647 16.31 -5.04 -27.46
CA HIS A 647 17.39 -5.37 -28.39
C HIS A 647 17.15 -6.59 -29.30
N LYS A 648 16.06 -7.34 -29.13
CA LYS A 648 15.54 -8.30 -30.14
C LYS A 648 16.57 -8.94 -31.10
N GLY A 649 17.15 -10.09 -30.70
CA GLY A 649 17.52 -11.16 -31.64
C GLY A 649 18.63 -10.93 -32.69
N GLY A 650 19.40 -9.84 -32.65
CA GLY A 650 20.57 -9.63 -33.53
C GLY A 650 20.19 -9.24 -34.96
N ASN A 651 20.49 -7.98 -35.31
CA ASN A 651 20.10 -7.25 -36.54
C ASN A 651 18.61 -6.93 -36.69
N MET A 652 18.21 -5.69 -36.35
CA MET A 652 16.98 -5.07 -36.86
C MET A 652 17.16 -3.58 -37.17
N ASP A 653 16.58 -3.21 -38.32
CA ASP A 653 16.22 -1.91 -38.92
C ASP A 653 16.99 -0.63 -38.50
N ASN A 654 17.56 0.03 -39.51
CA ASN A 654 18.48 1.17 -39.39
C ASN A 654 17.89 2.49 -38.84
N HIS A 655 16.65 2.57 -38.36
CA HIS A 655 16.12 3.81 -37.76
C HIS A 655 15.20 3.58 -36.55
N LEU A 656 15.53 4.21 -35.41
CA LEU A 656 14.75 4.15 -34.18
C LEU A 656 13.40 4.85 -34.32
N LEU A 657 13.39 6.05 -34.89
CA LEU A 657 12.18 6.86 -35.08
C LEU A 657 11.64 6.70 -36.50
N PRO A 658 10.31 6.84 -36.69
CA PRO A 658 9.75 6.95 -38.03
C PRO A 658 10.36 8.17 -38.74
N VAL A 659 10.72 8.00 -40.01
CA VAL A 659 11.08 9.14 -40.87
C VAL A 659 9.84 10.00 -41.02
N ARG A 660 9.86 11.23 -40.46
CA ARG A 660 8.80 12.21 -40.74
C ARG A 660 8.79 12.45 -42.24
N GLN A 661 7.70 12.09 -42.90
CA GLN A 661 7.43 12.43 -44.30
C GLN A 661 7.14 13.92 -44.45
#